data_AF-A0A6A1VZ82-F1
#
_entry.id   AF-A0A6A1VZ82-F1
#
_cell.length_a   1.000
_cell.length_b   1.000
_cell.length_c   1.000
_cell.angle_alpha   90.00
_cell.angle_beta   90.00
_cell.angle_gamma   90.00
#
_symmetry.space_group_name_H-M   'P 1'
#
loop_
_entity.id
_entity.type
_entity.pdbx_description
1 polymer ?
#
loop_
_entity_poly.entity_id
_entity_poly.type
_entity_poly.pdbx_seq_one_letter_code
_entity_poly.pdbx_strand_id
1 'polypeptide(L)'
;MVYSGAVDRIIGRPPPRTGDIVLVADGKEKPIGWGLYNSVSMFCVRLMQLEEEATRDPSCAFNMEKLLEARIDAAVELRKSLGLPSAITNAYRLVNSEGDRLSGLIVDIFGDVAVVASSAAWVEKYKQEIEAEICRIENISHIYWRPSVEILKEEGLNLSDLKEMHPSAYPERTKVMENGISYAISLEGQKTGFYADQRENRHFISMISDGKEVLDICCYSGGFALNAARGGAVNVTGVDTSSPALELAKENIVLNDMDPRRISFLREDAIEFMKSALSQNESWDLVILDPPKLAPRRKIAIGGVAKVVLKKGKTQLFKNGSPMVYSGAVDRIIGRPPPRTGDIVLVADGKEKPIGWGLYNSVSMFCVRLMQLEEEATRDPSCAFNMEKLLEARIDAAVELRKSLGLPSAITNAYRLVNSEGDRLSGLIVDIFGDVAVVASSAAWVEKYKQEIEAEICRIENISHIYWRPSVEILKEEGLNLSDLKEMHPSAYPERTKVMENGISYAISLEGQKTGFYADQRENRHFISMISDGKEVLDICCYSGGFALNAARGGAVNVTGVDTSSPALELAKENIVLNDMDPRRISFLREDAIEFMKSALSQNESWDLVILDPPKLAPRRKIAIGGFTKCSRNVQNFKLISNEINKERWTSHDLFMFRSYDPKWDILVYAPGKVPHQWLAGKLLFYDRPEQQVIILLTHPIRKVQQCFPISTWNMGQLLAISPNVLSHHPRPCSTFIVFLPLIAADPYRFLAVIPKPPRTDFCAPYPHLGSSVFKGELLVSILGYYYPINVGPFTIS
;
A
#
# COMPACT_ATOMS: atom_id res chain seq x y z
N MET A 1 -11.55 23.72 7.79
CA MET A 1 -11.66 23.11 9.13
C MET A 1 -10.32 23.16 9.84
N VAL A 2 -10.29 23.32 11.17
CA VAL A 2 -9.08 23.28 12.00
C VAL A 2 -9.09 22.02 12.85
N TYR A 3 -8.07 21.17 12.68
CA TYR A 3 -7.90 19.96 13.47
C TYR A 3 -7.35 20.30 14.86
N SER A 4 -7.84 19.65 15.92
CA SER A 4 -7.40 19.92 17.30
C SER A 4 -5.90 19.72 17.53
N GLY A 5 -5.26 18.85 16.75
CA GLY A 5 -3.80 18.69 16.77
C GLY A 5 -2.99 19.81 16.12
N ALA A 6 -3.64 20.72 15.39
CA ALA A 6 -3.01 21.87 14.74
C ALA A 6 -3.09 23.17 15.57
N VAL A 7 -3.79 23.15 16.71
CA VAL A 7 -3.94 24.31 17.60
C VAL A 7 -2.74 24.39 18.54
N ASP A 8 -2.00 25.51 18.49
CA ASP A 8 -0.89 25.81 19.39
C ASP A 8 -1.40 26.25 20.78
N ARG A 9 -2.26 27.28 20.80
CA ARG A 9 -2.87 27.84 22.02
C ARG A 9 -4.23 28.44 21.73
N ILE A 10 -5.06 28.54 22.77
CA ILE A 10 -6.35 29.26 22.75
C ILE A 10 -6.20 30.50 23.63
N ILE A 11 -6.48 31.67 23.06
CA ILE A 11 -6.33 32.97 23.71
C ILE A 11 -7.73 33.52 24.02
N GLY A 12 -8.00 33.81 25.30
CA GLY A 12 -9.30 34.32 25.76
C GLY A 12 -9.54 33.97 27.23
N ARG A 13 -10.13 34.89 28.00
CA ARG A 13 -10.55 34.66 29.40
C ARG A 13 -12.00 35.14 29.57
N PRO A 14 -12.97 34.23 29.83
CA PRO A 14 -12.81 32.78 29.91
C PRO A 14 -12.45 32.13 28.55
N PRO A 15 -11.90 30.91 28.52
CA PRO A 15 -11.71 30.17 27.28
C PRO A 15 -13.06 29.91 26.58
N PRO A 16 -13.07 29.81 25.23
CA PRO A 16 -14.29 29.58 24.45
C PRO A 16 -14.92 28.24 24.79
N ARG A 17 -16.25 28.20 24.74
CA ARG A 17 -17.10 27.03 24.94
C ARG A 17 -17.56 26.48 23.60
N THR A 18 -17.99 25.22 23.57
CA THR A 18 -18.57 24.63 22.36
C THR A 18 -19.75 25.46 21.87
N GLY A 19 -19.72 25.80 20.58
CA GLY A 19 -20.69 26.67 19.93
C GLY A 19 -20.30 28.15 19.90
N ASP A 20 -19.22 28.56 20.58
CA ASP A 20 -18.71 29.92 20.52
C ASP A 20 -18.07 30.20 19.17
N ILE A 21 -18.19 31.45 18.71
CA ILE A 21 -17.48 31.95 17.54
C ILE A 21 -16.07 32.34 17.99
N VAL A 22 -15.07 31.84 17.29
CA VAL A 22 -13.66 32.12 17.56
C VAL A 22 -12.97 32.66 16.32
N LEU A 23 -12.03 33.57 16.53
CA LEU A 23 -11.07 33.97 15.50
C LEU A 23 -9.95 32.93 15.45
N VAL A 24 -9.68 32.41 14.26
CA VAL A 24 -8.53 31.56 13.96
C VAL A 24 -7.43 32.46 13.41
N ALA A 25 -6.23 32.34 13.96
CA ALA A 25 -5.05 33.08 13.53
C ALA A 25 -3.86 32.13 13.31
N ASP A 26 -2.87 32.57 12.54
CA ASP A 26 -1.61 31.85 12.37
C ASP A 26 -0.69 31.97 13.60
N GLY A 27 0.49 31.33 13.55
CA GLY A 27 1.46 31.36 14.65
C GLY A 27 2.06 32.74 14.96
N LYS A 28 1.82 33.75 14.10
CA LYS A 28 2.18 35.16 14.32
C LYS A 28 0.98 36.00 14.75
N GLU A 29 -0.14 35.36 15.10
CA GLU A 29 -1.41 35.99 15.47
C GLU A 29 -2.05 36.80 14.32
N LYS A 30 -1.67 36.53 13.06
CA LYS A 30 -2.36 37.11 11.91
C LYS A 30 -3.71 36.39 11.71
N PRO A 31 -4.85 37.11 11.60
CA PRO A 31 -6.14 36.49 11.38
C PRO A 31 -6.16 35.64 10.10
N ILE A 32 -6.82 34.49 10.18
CA ILE A 32 -7.13 33.60 9.04
C ILE A 32 -8.63 33.68 8.74
N GLY A 33 -9.46 33.74 9.78
CA GLY A 33 -10.90 33.87 9.67
C GLY A 33 -11.64 33.48 10.94
N TRP A 34 -12.97 33.43 10.88
CA TRP A 34 -13.85 33.11 12.00
C TRP A 34 -14.51 31.76 11.81
N GLY A 35 -14.68 31.04 12.91
CA GLY A 35 -15.30 29.72 12.90
C GLY A 35 -15.96 29.37 14.21
N LEU A 36 -16.72 28.28 14.19
CA LEU A 36 -17.40 27.77 15.37
C LEU A 36 -16.51 26.77 16.09
N TYR A 37 -16.27 27.01 17.38
CA TYR A 37 -15.46 26.18 18.23
C TYR A 37 -16.26 24.98 18.78
N ASN A 38 -15.62 23.81 18.82
CA ASN A 38 -16.14 22.62 19.48
C ASN A 38 -14.99 21.97 20.26
N SER A 39 -15.11 21.95 21.60
CA SER A 39 -14.04 21.45 22.48
C SER A 39 -13.85 19.94 22.44
N VAL A 40 -14.83 19.18 21.95
CA VAL A 40 -14.79 17.71 21.92
C VAL A 40 -14.55 17.13 20.53
N SER A 41 -14.87 17.89 19.47
CA SER A 41 -14.67 17.44 18.08
C SER A 41 -13.18 17.36 17.70
N MET A 42 -12.84 16.40 16.84
CA MET A 42 -11.53 16.38 16.18
C MET A 42 -11.31 17.61 15.29
N PHE A 43 -12.38 18.14 14.71
CA PHE A 43 -12.38 19.41 13.98
C PHE A 43 -12.81 20.53 14.93
N CYS A 44 -11.92 20.86 15.87
CA CYS A 44 -12.21 21.79 16.97
C CYS A 44 -12.63 23.19 16.54
N VAL A 45 -12.33 23.61 15.31
CA VAL A 45 -12.94 24.80 14.71
C VAL A 45 -13.42 24.49 13.29
N ARG A 46 -14.70 24.74 13.02
CA ARG A 46 -15.22 24.77 11.65
C ARG A 46 -15.16 26.21 11.17
N LEU A 47 -14.23 26.48 10.26
CA LEU A 47 -14.02 27.80 9.69
C LEU A 47 -15.20 28.14 8.76
N MET A 48 -15.90 29.23 9.04
CA MET A 48 -17.15 29.61 8.39
C MET A 48 -16.95 30.83 7.47
N GLN A 49 -16.05 31.75 7.86
CA GLN A 49 -15.73 32.97 7.12
C GLN A 49 -14.22 33.21 7.13
N LEU A 50 -13.64 33.61 5.99
CA LEU A 50 -12.22 33.99 5.89
C LEU A 50 -12.01 35.48 6.18
N GLU A 51 -10.80 35.84 6.62
CA GLU A 51 -10.41 37.25 6.85
C GLU A 51 -10.67 38.13 5.61
N GLU A 52 -10.31 37.63 4.43
CA GLU A 52 -10.49 38.32 3.15
C GLU A 52 -11.97 38.59 2.80
N GLU A 53 -12.89 37.76 3.32
CA GLU A 53 -14.33 37.96 3.13
C GLU A 53 -14.87 39.04 4.07
N ALA A 54 -14.44 39.03 5.33
CA ALA A 54 -14.84 40.03 6.32
C ALA A 54 -14.29 41.44 6.01
N THR A 55 -13.12 41.52 5.36
CA THR A 55 -12.48 42.80 5.00
C THR A 55 -13.10 43.48 3.77
N ARG A 56 -13.84 42.75 2.93
CA ARG A 56 -14.55 43.32 1.76
C ARG A 56 -15.84 44.06 2.14
N ASP A 57 -16.41 43.77 3.31
CA ASP A 57 -17.55 44.49 3.88
C ASP A 57 -17.38 44.64 5.42
N PRO A 58 -16.90 45.80 5.91
CA PRO A 58 -16.68 46.04 7.34
C PRO A 58 -17.94 46.03 8.21
N SER A 59 -19.15 46.05 7.63
CA SER A 59 -20.40 45.88 8.38
C SER A 59 -20.68 44.42 8.77
N CYS A 60 -19.85 43.50 8.28
CA CYS A 60 -19.99 42.05 8.38
C CYS A 60 -19.15 41.48 9.53
N ALA A 61 -19.33 42.00 10.75
CA ALA A 61 -19.00 41.22 11.94
C ALA A 61 -19.71 39.86 11.82
N PHE A 62 -19.02 38.76 12.14
CA PHE A 62 -19.53 37.40 11.94
C PHE A 62 -21.00 37.27 12.41
N ASN A 63 -21.93 37.20 11.45
CA ASN A 63 -23.35 37.07 11.67
C ASN A 63 -23.80 35.77 10.98
N MET A 64 -24.24 34.82 11.79
CA MET A 64 -24.55 33.47 11.31
C MET A 64 -25.74 33.45 10.34
N GLU A 65 -26.79 34.23 10.61
CA GLU A 65 -27.99 34.29 9.76
C GLU A 65 -27.63 34.78 8.36
N LYS A 66 -26.95 35.93 8.27
CA LYS A 66 -26.49 36.48 6.97
C LYS A 66 -25.52 35.55 6.25
N LEU A 67 -24.68 34.84 6.99
CA LEU A 67 -23.74 33.89 6.41
C LEU A 67 -24.46 32.68 5.85
N LEU A 68 -25.46 32.15 6.56
CA LEU A 68 -26.29 31.04 6.07
C LEU A 68 -27.03 31.44 4.80
N GLU A 69 -27.71 32.59 4.82
CA GLU A 69 -28.36 33.19 3.65
C GLU A 69 -27.40 33.26 2.46
N ALA A 70 -26.25 33.94 2.61
CA ALA A 70 -25.32 34.13 1.51
C ALA A 70 -24.73 32.81 0.97
N ARG A 71 -24.50 31.80 1.83
CA ARG A 71 -23.94 30.51 1.40
C ARG A 71 -24.99 29.62 0.75
N ILE A 72 -26.22 29.62 1.26
CA ILE A 72 -27.32 28.85 0.66
C ILE A 72 -27.71 29.48 -0.68
N ASP A 73 -27.79 30.81 -0.78
CA ASP A 73 -28.04 31.51 -2.04
C ASP A 73 -26.93 31.21 -3.08
N ALA A 74 -25.66 31.25 -2.66
CA ALA A 74 -24.56 30.88 -3.55
C ALA A 74 -24.64 29.41 -4.01
N ALA A 75 -25.08 28.50 -3.14
CA ALA A 75 -25.30 27.10 -3.49
C ALA A 75 -26.46 26.95 -4.49
N VAL A 76 -27.58 27.66 -4.28
CA VAL A 76 -28.73 27.72 -5.21
C VAL A 76 -28.28 28.21 -6.58
N GLU A 77 -27.59 29.36 -6.65
CA GLU A 77 -27.14 29.94 -7.91
C GLU A 77 -26.13 29.04 -8.64
N LEU A 78 -25.23 28.38 -7.90
CA LEU A 78 -24.35 27.38 -8.47
C LEU A 78 -25.14 26.23 -9.11
N ARG A 79 -26.17 25.70 -8.45
CA ARG A 79 -27.00 24.61 -9.02
C ARG A 79 -27.81 25.08 -10.23
N LYS A 80 -28.34 26.31 -10.21
CA LYS A 80 -28.99 26.92 -11.38
C LYS A 80 -28.03 27.04 -12.56
N SER A 81 -26.78 27.47 -12.33
CA SER A 81 -25.75 27.54 -13.38
C SER A 81 -25.40 26.16 -13.98
N LEU A 82 -25.62 25.09 -13.22
CA LEU A 82 -25.47 23.70 -13.67
C LEU A 82 -26.74 23.16 -14.32
N GLY A 83 -27.77 24.00 -14.50
CA GLY A 83 -29.05 23.65 -15.11
C GLY A 83 -29.99 22.87 -14.18
N LEU A 84 -29.95 23.13 -12.86
CA LEU A 84 -30.76 22.42 -11.87
C LEU A 84 -31.69 23.38 -11.08
N PRO A 85 -32.95 22.98 -10.82
CA PRO A 85 -33.63 21.84 -11.43
C PRO A 85 -33.84 22.08 -12.94
N SER A 86 -34.17 21.02 -13.68
CA SER A 86 -34.57 21.10 -15.09
C SER A 86 -35.86 20.33 -15.34
N ALA A 87 -36.40 20.42 -16.55
CA ALA A 87 -37.58 19.66 -16.96
C ALA A 87 -37.40 18.13 -16.85
N ILE A 88 -36.15 17.65 -16.81
CA ILE A 88 -35.81 16.22 -16.76
C ILE A 88 -35.10 15.81 -15.48
N THR A 89 -34.84 16.75 -14.56
CA THR A 89 -34.10 16.50 -13.31
C THR A 89 -34.64 17.36 -12.17
N ASN A 90 -35.26 16.71 -11.18
CA ASN A 90 -35.70 17.32 -9.91
C ASN A 90 -35.12 16.61 -8.67
N ALA A 91 -34.18 15.68 -8.85
CA ALA A 91 -33.32 15.14 -7.81
C ALA A 91 -31.90 15.70 -7.93
N TYR A 92 -31.42 16.42 -6.90
CA TYR A 92 -30.05 16.95 -6.90
C TYR A 92 -29.57 17.36 -5.50
N ARG A 93 -28.25 17.39 -5.31
CA ARG A 93 -27.65 17.98 -4.10
C ARG A 93 -27.63 19.49 -4.19
N LEU A 94 -28.38 20.16 -3.30
CA LEU A 94 -28.36 21.61 -3.16
C LEU A 94 -27.14 22.07 -2.37
N VAL A 95 -26.89 21.51 -1.17
CA VAL A 95 -25.74 21.86 -0.32
C VAL A 95 -24.83 20.65 -0.16
N ASN A 96 -23.55 20.84 -0.49
CA ASN A 96 -22.48 19.84 -0.49
C ASN A 96 -21.40 20.16 0.56
N SER A 97 -21.84 20.40 1.79
CA SER A 97 -20.97 20.48 2.96
C SER A 97 -19.78 21.42 2.79
N GLU A 98 -18.53 20.94 2.91
CA GLU A 98 -17.32 21.74 2.71
C GLU A 98 -17.25 22.39 1.33
N GLY A 99 -17.81 21.76 0.29
CA GLY A 99 -17.83 22.30 -1.08
C GLY A 99 -18.57 23.63 -1.17
N ASP A 100 -19.62 23.80 -0.37
CA ASP A 100 -20.40 25.03 -0.27
C ASP A 100 -20.07 25.82 1.01
N ARG A 101 -18.93 25.50 1.66
CA ARG A 101 -18.43 26.13 2.90
C ARG A 101 -19.38 26.03 4.10
N LEU A 102 -20.24 25.02 4.12
CA LEU A 102 -21.17 24.70 5.21
C LEU A 102 -20.84 23.31 5.76
N SER A 103 -19.62 23.17 6.28
CA SER A 103 -19.05 21.88 6.71
C SER A 103 -19.92 21.17 7.75
N GLY A 104 -20.33 19.95 7.44
CA GLY A 104 -21.26 19.13 8.21
C GLY A 104 -22.75 19.29 7.86
N LEU A 105 -23.11 20.14 6.90
CA LEU A 105 -24.48 20.27 6.37
C LEU A 105 -24.55 19.71 4.95
N ILE A 106 -25.48 18.80 4.68
CA ILE A 106 -25.85 18.36 3.35
C ILE A 106 -27.35 18.59 3.16
N VAL A 107 -27.74 19.10 2.01
CA VAL A 107 -29.16 19.25 1.63
C VAL A 107 -29.34 18.65 0.25
N ASP A 108 -30.10 17.56 0.16
CA ASP A 108 -30.50 16.94 -1.11
C ASP A 108 -31.97 17.28 -1.38
N ILE A 109 -32.29 17.68 -2.61
CA ILE A 109 -33.63 18.05 -3.07
C ILE A 109 -34.20 16.88 -3.87
N PHE A 110 -35.41 16.48 -3.52
CA PHE A 110 -36.15 15.37 -4.11
C PHE A 110 -37.58 15.83 -4.42
N GLY A 111 -37.77 16.39 -5.62
CA GLY A 111 -39.04 17.02 -5.98
C GLY A 111 -39.29 18.23 -5.09
N ASP A 112 -40.33 18.16 -4.26
CA ASP A 112 -40.74 19.20 -3.31
C ASP A 112 -40.24 18.96 -1.88
N VAL A 113 -39.41 17.93 -1.67
CA VAL A 113 -38.84 17.56 -0.37
C VAL A 113 -37.35 17.93 -0.31
N ALA A 114 -36.95 18.68 0.70
CA ALA A 114 -35.55 18.89 1.06
C ALA A 114 -35.13 17.94 2.18
N VAL A 115 -34.21 17.01 1.90
CA VAL A 115 -33.63 16.12 2.91
C VAL A 115 -32.34 16.74 3.46
N VAL A 116 -32.36 17.08 4.74
CA VAL A 116 -31.27 17.76 5.43
C VAL A 116 -30.50 16.77 6.29
N ALA A 117 -29.28 16.45 5.90
CA ALA A 117 -28.37 15.62 6.69
C ALA A 117 -27.38 16.48 7.47
N SER A 118 -27.37 16.30 8.78
CA SER A 118 -26.48 16.99 9.70
C SER A 118 -25.42 16.04 10.27
N SER A 119 -24.18 16.49 10.29
CA SER A 119 -23.05 15.74 10.86
C SER A 119 -22.09 16.63 11.64
N ALA A 120 -22.56 17.80 12.10
CA ALA A 120 -21.81 18.74 12.92
C ALA A 120 -22.73 19.42 13.93
N ALA A 121 -22.24 19.67 15.15
CA ALA A 121 -23.09 20.17 16.22
C ALA A 121 -23.70 21.56 15.95
N TRP A 122 -23.01 22.39 15.17
CA TRP A 122 -23.53 23.70 14.83
C TRP A 122 -24.76 23.64 13.92
N VAL A 123 -24.88 22.61 13.08
CA VAL A 123 -26.03 22.45 12.18
C VAL A 123 -27.29 22.24 13.01
N GLU A 124 -27.20 21.45 14.08
CA GLU A 124 -28.30 21.28 15.04
C GLU A 124 -28.58 22.56 15.83
N LYS A 125 -27.54 23.32 16.18
CA LYS A 125 -27.68 24.60 16.90
C LYS A 125 -28.46 25.65 16.09
N TYR A 126 -28.20 25.73 14.79
CA TYR A 126 -28.79 26.73 13.87
C TYR A 126 -29.88 26.12 12.98
N LYS A 127 -30.59 25.11 13.49
CA LYS A 127 -31.58 24.34 12.75
C LYS A 127 -32.73 25.22 12.22
N GLN A 128 -33.23 26.15 13.03
CA GLN A 128 -34.36 27.00 12.66
C GLN A 128 -34.00 27.99 11.55
N GLU A 129 -32.79 28.54 11.61
CA GLU A 129 -32.25 29.45 10.62
C GLU A 129 -32.03 28.70 9.29
N ILE A 130 -31.47 27.49 9.33
CA ILE A 130 -31.31 26.64 8.14
C ILE A 130 -32.68 26.29 7.52
N GLU A 131 -33.67 25.94 8.34
CA GLU A 131 -35.05 25.67 7.87
C GLU A 131 -35.66 26.90 7.20
N ALA A 132 -35.50 28.09 7.79
CA ALA A 132 -36.00 29.34 7.22
C ALA A 132 -35.39 29.60 5.84
N GLU A 133 -34.08 29.39 5.69
CA GLU A 133 -33.37 29.57 4.43
C GLU A 133 -33.81 28.56 3.35
N ILE A 134 -33.98 27.29 3.71
CA ILE A 134 -34.47 26.26 2.78
C ILE A 134 -35.90 26.56 2.33
N CYS A 135 -36.76 27.07 3.21
CA CYS A 135 -38.13 27.47 2.88
C CYS A 135 -38.22 28.65 1.89
N ARG A 136 -37.15 29.41 1.67
CA ARG A 136 -37.11 30.47 0.65
C ARG A 136 -36.94 29.93 -0.78
N ILE A 137 -36.54 28.66 -0.90
CA ILE A 137 -36.28 28.02 -2.19
C ILE A 137 -37.60 27.62 -2.82
N GLU A 138 -37.79 28.00 -4.08
CA GLU A 138 -39.01 27.69 -4.83
C GLU A 138 -39.29 26.19 -4.88
N ASN A 139 -40.57 25.83 -4.75
CA ASN A 139 -41.10 24.47 -4.85
C ASN A 139 -40.71 23.51 -3.72
N ILE A 140 -40.16 23.98 -2.60
CA ILE A 140 -39.95 23.15 -1.41
C ILE A 140 -41.16 23.27 -0.47
N SER A 141 -41.86 22.15 -0.26
CA SER A 141 -43.04 22.05 0.62
C SER A 141 -42.73 21.31 1.92
N HIS A 142 -41.67 20.51 1.94
CA HIS A 142 -41.34 19.62 3.06
C HIS A 142 -39.83 19.63 3.36
N ILE A 143 -39.47 19.64 4.64
CA ILE A 143 -38.08 19.49 5.10
C ILE A 143 -37.98 18.23 5.97
N TYR A 144 -37.13 17.30 5.56
CA TYR A 144 -36.93 16.02 6.25
C TYR A 144 -35.51 15.95 6.84
N TRP A 145 -35.39 15.94 8.17
CA TRP A 145 -34.10 15.90 8.84
C TRP A 145 -33.58 14.48 9.05
N ARG A 146 -32.31 14.27 8.68
CA ARG A 146 -31.58 13.01 8.84
C ARG A 146 -30.24 13.22 9.57
N PRO A 147 -30.27 13.40 10.90
CA PRO A 147 -29.05 13.58 11.66
C PRO A 147 -28.19 12.31 11.63
N SER A 148 -26.89 12.49 11.39
CA SER A 148 -25.88 11.43 11.51
C SER A 148 -25.55 11.19 12.98
N VAL A 149 -26.44 10.49 13.67
CA VAL A 149 -26.42 10.29 15.13
C VAL A 149 -25.04 9.88 15.67
N GLU A 150 -24.36 8.93 15.03
CA GLU A 150 -23.04 8.47 15.46
C GLU A 150 -21.99 9.58 15.40
N ILE A 151 -22.01 10.39 14.33
CA ILE A 151 -21.08 11.50 14.13
C ILE A 151 -21.39 12.62 15.11
N LEU A 152 -22.67 12.92 15.35
CA LEU A 152 -23.09 13.97 16.27
C LEU A 152 -22.73 13.64 17.74
N LYS A 153 -22.71 12.35 18.12
CA LYS A 153 -22.15 11.91 19.41
C LYS A 153 -20.66 12.25 19.53
N GLU A 154 -19.89 12.05 18.46
CA GLU A 154 -18.47 12.45 18.42
C GLU A 154 -18.28 13.98 18.46
N GLU A 155 -19.30 14.75 18.08
CA GLU A 155 -19.36 16.20 18.20
C GLU A 155 -19.90 16.68 19.57
N GLY A 156 -20.25 15.77 20.49
CA GLY A 156 -20.65 16.10 21.87
C GLY A 156 -22.14 16.27 22.11
N LEU A 157 -23.00 15.92 21.16
CA LEU A 157 -24.46 15.95 21.32
C LEU A 157 -24.97 14.64 21.93
N ASN A 158 -25.90 14.73 22.89
CA ASN A 158 -26.58 13.55 23.41
C ASN A 158 -27.79 13.21 22.54
N LEU A 159 -28.17 11.93 22.54
CA LEU A 159 -29.36 11.43 21.83
C LEU A 159 -30.64 12.13 22.29
N SER A 160 -30.75 12.45 23.58
CA SER A 160 -31.88 13.18 24.15
C SER A 160 -32.04 14.60 23.60
N ASP A 161 -30.94 15.18 23.10
CA ASP A 161 -30.92 16.54 22.56
C ASP A 161 -31.40 16.56 21.10
N LEU A 162 -31.39 15.40 20.43
CA LEU A 162 -31.92 15.20 19.10
C LEU A 162 -33.41 14.83 19.24
N LYS A 163 -34.31 15.81 19.05
CA LYS A 163 -35.76 15.53 19.00
C LYS A 163 -36.02 14.50 17.89
N GLU A 164 -36.55 13.33 18.25
CA GLU A 164 -37.05 12.36 17.29
C GLU A 164 -38.16 13.03 16.46
N MET A 165 -37.95 13.18 15.15
CA MET A 165 -39.04 13.48 14.24
C MET A 165 -39.86 12.20 14.10
N HIS A 166 -41.14 12.29 14.47
CA HIS A 166 -42.09 11.22 14.23
C HIS A 166 -42.20 10.94 12.71
N PRO A 167 -42.06 9.69 12.26
CA PRO A 167 -42.18 9.30 10.84
C PRO A 167 -43.53 9.66 10.19
N SER A 168 -44.57 9.88 10.99
CA SER A 168 -45.96 9.97 10.54
C SER A 168 -46.35 11.25 9.79
N ALA A 169 -45.44 12.21 9.61
CA ALA A 169 -45.72 13.51 8.98
C ALA A 169 -45.20 13.65 7.55
N TYR A 170 -44.43 12.67 7.04
CA TYR A 170 -43.79 12.74 5.72
C TYR A 170 -44.10 11.49 4.91
N PRO A 171 -44.17 11.60 3.57
CA PRO A 171 -44.35 10.42 2.74
C PRO A 171 -43.11 9.52 2.87
N GLU A 172 -43.32 8.26 3.24
CA GLU A 172 -42.26 7.24 3.39
C GLU A 172 -41.45 7.05 2.09
N ARG A 173 -42.09 7.31 0.95
CA ARG A 173 -41.52 7.28 -0.39
C ARG A 173 -41.88 8.53 -1.18
N THR A 174 -40.95 9.02 -1.99
CA THR A 174 -41.21 10.09 -2.97
C THR A 174 -40.75 9.65 -4.35
N LYS A 175 -41.37 10.22 -5.39
CA LYS A 175 -40.99 10.00 -6.79
C LYS A 175 -40.18 11.18 -7.28
N VAL A 176 -39.00 10.90 -7.81
CA VAL A 176 -38.11 11.90 -8.38
C VAL A 176 -37.74 11.55 -9.81
N MET A 177 -37.17 12.50 -10.52
CA MET A 177 -36.66 12.36 -11.87
C MET A 177 -35.22 12.84 -11.92
N GLU A 178 -34.37 12.07 -12.58
CA GLU A 178 -32.98 12.42 -12.85
C GLU A 178 -32.64 12.04 -14.29
N ASN A 179 -32.26 13.04 -15.09
CA ASN A 179 -31.89 12.92 -16.50
C ASN A 179 -32.93 12.14 -17.33
N GLY A 180 -34.22 12.35 -17.02
CA GLY A 180 -35.35 11.72 -17.70
C GLY A 180 -35.70 10.30 -17.24
N ILE A 181 -35.02 9.77 -16.21
CA ILE A 181 -35.38 8.51 -15.56
C ILE A 181 -36.08 8.82 -14.23
N SER A 182 -37.24 8.21 -14.01
CA SER A 182 -38.00 8.30 -12.77
C SER A 182 -37.52 7.29 -11.72
N TYR A 183 -37.43 7.69 -10.46
CA TYR A 183 -37.11 6.81 -9.35
C TYR A 183 -38.15 6.98 -8.23
N ALA A 184 -38.69 5.88 -7.73
CA ALA A 184 -39.19 5.83 -6.37
C ALA A 184 -37.98 5.76 -5.43
N ILE A 185 -37.96 6.64 -4.43
CA ILE A 185 -36.91 6.69 -3.41
C ILE A 185 -37.55 6.62 -2.03
N SER A 186 -36.88 5.95 -1.09
CA SER A 186 -37.26 5.98 0.33
C SER A 186 -36.45 7.07 1.03
N LEU A 187 -37.13 7.97 1.72
CA LEU A 187 -36.47 9.02 2.52
C LEU A 187 -35.70 8.43 3.72
N GLU A 188 -36.03 7.20 4.13
CA GLU A 188 -35.31 6.44 5.16
C GLU A 188 -34.16 5.58 4.60
N GLY A 189 -34.00 5.51 3.27
CA GLY A 189 -32.98 4.72 2.58
C GLY A 189 -31.53 5.10 2.93
N GLN A 190 -30.54 4.47 2.29
CA GLN A 190 -29.13 4.79 2.60
C GLN A 190 -28.81 6.29 2.37
N LYS A 191 -27.91 6.85 3.18
CA LYS A 191 -27.53 8.28 3.16
C LYS A 191 -28.72 9.21 3.41
N THR A 192 -29.12 9.98 2.41
CA THR A 192 -30.30 10.87 2.39
C THR A 192 -31.50 10.20 1.72
N GLY A 193 -31.35 8.97 1.21
CA GLY A 193 -32.38 8.18 0.54
C GLY A 193 -31.98 7.80 -0.88
N PHE A 194 -31.29 8.69 -1.59
CA PHE A 194 -30.83 8.51 -2.97
C PHE A 194 -29.48 9.19 -3.20
N TYR A 195 -28.60 8.57 -3.97
CA TYR A 195 -27.26 9.10 -4.26
C TYR A 195 -27.30 10.13 -5.38
N ALA A 196 -27.77 11.34 -5.06
CA ALA A 196 -27.89 12.44 -6.02
C ALA A 196 -26.54 12.94 -6.56
N ASP A 197 -25.44 12.68 -5.84
CA ASP A 197 -24.08 12.96 -6.26
C ASP A 197 -23.54 12.02 -7.35
N GLN A 198 -24.20 10.88 -7.57
CA GLN A 198 -23.83 9.90 -8.61
C GLN A 198 -24.51 10.19 -9.97
N ARG A 199 -25.26 11.29 -10.12
CA ARG A 199 -26.02 11.63 -11.34
C ARG A 199 -25.17 11.60 -12.61
N GLU A 200 -24.05 12.32 -12.62
CA GLU A 200 -23.20 12.44 -13.82
C GLU A 200 -22.58 11.10 -14.19
N ASN A 201 -22.25 10.29 -13.19
CA ASN A 201 -21.71 8.95 -13.40
C ASN A 201 -22.75 8.03 -14.02
N ARG A 202 -23.99 8.06 -13.51
CA ARG A 202 -25.12 7.33 -14.10
C ARG A 202 -25.40 7.76 -15.54
N HIS A 203 -25.37 9.06 -15.81
CA HIS A 203 -25.53 9.58 -17.17
C HIS A 203 -24.42 9.08 -18.10
N PHE A 204 -23.17 9.09 -17.64
CA PHE A 204 -22.04 8.55 -18.39
C PHE A 204 -22.23 7.08 -18.73
N ILE A 205 -22.70 6.25 -17.79
CA ILE A 205 -23.03 4.84 -18.06
C ILE A 205 -24.07 4.72 -19.17
N SER A 206 -25.12 5.54 -19.18
CA SER A 206 -26.09 5.56 -20.27
C SER A 206 -25.47 5.88 -21.63
N MET A 207 -24.40 6.66 -21.71
CA MET A 207 -23.76 6.99 -22.99
C MET A 207 -22.90 5.87 -23.57
N ILE A 208 -22.44 4.93 -22.74
CA ILE A 208 -21.46 3.90 -23.14
C ILE A 208 -22.03 2.48 -23.15
N SER A 209 -23.33 2.32 -22.88
CA SER A 209 -23.99 1.01 -22.71
C SER A 209 -24.66 0.45 -23.96
N ASP A 210 -24.70 1.19 -25.07
CA ASP A 210 -25.38 0.77 -26.30
C ASP A 210 -24.82 -0.57 -26.81
N GLY A 211 -25.70 -1.56 -26.97
CA GLY A 211 -25.35 -2.89 -27.48
C GLY A 211 -24.58 -3.79 -26.51
N LYS A 212 -24.38 -3.40 -25.25
CA LYS A 212 -23.56 -4.13 -24.27
C LYS A 212 -24.36 -5.00 -23.31
N GLU A 213 -23.75 -6.10 -22.86
CA GLU A 213 -24.12 -6.86 -21.65
C GLU A 213 -23.52 -6.16 -20.42
N VAL A 214 -24.36 -5.72 -19.48
CA VAL A 214 -23.92 -4.87 -18.35
C VAL A 214 -24.15 -5.56 -17.01
N LEU A 215 -23.14 -5.52 -16.15
CA LEU A 215 -23.23 -5.96 -14.75
C LEU A 215 -23.12 -4.76 -13.80
N ASP A 216 -24.12 -4.58 -12.93
CA ASP A 216 -24.19 -3.55 -11.89
C ASP A 216 -24.10 -4.20 -10.50
N ILE A 217 -22.91 -4.19 -9.90
CA ILE A 217 -22.65 -4.82 -8.60
C ILE A 217 -22.86 -3.80 -7.47
N CYS A 218 -23.58 -4.23 -6.43
CA CYS A 218 -24.09 -3.39 -5.35
C CYS A 218 -25.07 -2.33 -5.88
N CYS A 219 -26.00 -2.77 -6.72
CA CYS A 219 -26.85 -1.88 -7.53
C CYS A 219 -27.86 -1.04 -6.71
N TYR A 220 -28.07 -1.35 -5.43
CA TYR A 220 -29.06 -0.69 -4.56
C TYR A 220 -30.44 -0.61 -5.25
N SER A 221 -30.95 0.60 -5.49
CA SER A 221 -32.25 0.86 -6.15
C SER A 221 -32.17 0.84 -7.69
N GLY A 222 -31.10 0.29 -8.26
CA GLY A 222 -30.90 0.08 -9.70
C GLY A 222 -30.43 1.31 -10.47
N GLY A 223 -29.89 2.35 -9.82
CA GLY A 223 -29.57 3.62 -10.48
C GLY A 223 -28.71 3.46 -11.74
N PHE A 224 -27.63 2.70 -11.66
CA PHE A 224 -26.75 2.43 -12.80
C PHE A 224 -27.39 1.46 -13.79
N ALA A 225 -27.99 0.37 -13.32
CA ALA A 225 -28.71 -0.59 -14.14
C ALA A 225 -29.79 0.05 -15.05
N LEU A 226 -30.61 0.96 -14.50
CA LEU A 226 -31.64 1.66 -15.27
C LEU A 226 -31.04 2.60 -16.33
N ASN A 227 -29.93 3.29 -16.01
CA ASN A 227 -29.25 4.14 -16.98
C ASN A 227 -28.59 3.32 -18.09
N ALA A 228 -27.99 2.18 -17.77
CA ALA A 228 -27.44 1.27 -18.76
C ALA A 228 -28.52 0.77 -19.72
N ALA A 229 -29.67 0.33 -19.18
CA ALA A 229 -30.82 -0.09 -19.99
C ALA A 229 -31.36 1.05 -20.86
N ARG A 230 -31.50 2.26 -20.31
CA ARG A 230 -31.92 3.46 -21.07
C ARG A 230 -30.93 3.83 -22.18
N GLY A 231 -29.66 3.53 -21.97
CA GLY A 231 -28.54 3.74 -22.88
C GLY A 231 -28.40 2.70 -24.00
N GLY A 232 -29.27 1.68 -24.05
CA GLY A 232 -29.26 0.68 -25.11
C GLY A 232 -28.57 -0.64 -24.76
N ALA A 233 -28.30 -0.93 -23.47
CA ALA A 233 -27.80 -2.23 -23.05
C ALA A 233 -28.73 -3.37 -23.53
N VAL A 234 -28.14 -4.47 -23.98
CA VAL A 234 -28.87 -5.65 -24.48
C VAL A 234 -29.49 -6.40 -23.30
N ASN A 235 -28.69 -6.66 -22.28
CA ASN A 235 -29.14 -7.11 -20.97
C ASN A 235 -28.35 -6.41 -19.86
N VAL A 236 -29.00 -6.30 -18.70
CA VAL A 236 -28.44 -5.71 -17.48
C VAL A 236 -28.68 -6.67 -16.32
N THR A 237 -27.62 -7.03 -15.60
CA THR A 237 -27.71 -7.81 -14.36
C THR A 237 -27.32 -6.91 -13.20
N GLY A 238 -28.23 -6.66 -12.27
CA GLY A 238 -27.96 -5.97 -11.01
C GLY A 238 -27.85 -6.94 -9.85
N VAL A 239 -26.86 -6.78 -8.97
CA VAL A 239 -26.64 -7.64 -7.81
C VAL A 239 -26.60 -6.82 -6.53
N ASP A 240 -27.43 -7.19 -5.53
CA ASP A 240 -27.39 -6.56 -4.20
C ASP A 240 -27.86 -7.55 -3.11
N THR A 241 -27.42 -7.35 -1.87
CA THR A 241 -27.84 -8.21 -0.74
C THR A 241 -29.21 -7.80 -0.17
N SER A 242 -29.61 -6.55 -0.38
CA SER A 242 -30.78 -5.91 0.22
C SER A 242 -32.05 -6.18 -0.57
N SER A 243 -32.95 -7.03 -0.03
CA SER A 243 -34.26 -7.26 -0.65
C SER A 243 -35.08 -5.97 -0.81
N PRO A 244 -35.18 -5.07 0.18
CA PRO A 244 -35.91 -3.82 -0.01
C PRO A 244 -35.35 -2.95 -1.14
N ALA A 245 -34.04 -2.94 -1.35
CA ALA A 245 -33.43 -2.17 -2.43
C ALA A 245 -33.73 -2.77 -3.80
N LEU A 246 -33.66 -4.10 -3.93
CA LEU A 246 -33.99 -4.80 -5.17
C LEU A 246 -35.48 -4.71 -5.53
N GLU A 247 -36.38 -4.72 -4.54
CA GLU A 247 -37.81 -4.48 -4.79
C GLU A 247 -38.04 -3.05 -5.31
N LEU A 248 -37.36 -2.06 -4.72
CA LEU A 248 -37.39 -0.68 -5.22
C LEU A 248 -36.81 -0.57 -6.64
N ALA A 249 -35.74 -1.31 -6.95
CA ALA A 249 -35.15 -1.35 -8.28
C ALA A 249 -36.12 -1.93 -9.33
N LYS A 250 -36.87 -2.98 -8.98
CA LYS A 250 -37.93 -3.55 -9.83
C LYS A 250 -39.10 -2.58 -10.02
N GLU A 251 -39.51 -1.87 -8.98
CA GLU A 251 -40.52 -0.81 -9.10
C GLU A 251 -40.04 0.29 -10.07
N ASN A 252 -38.76 0.65 -10.01
CA ASN A 252 -38.17 1.65 -10.90
C ASN A 252 -38.16 1.21 -12.38
N ILE A 253 -38.05 -0.10 -12.68
CA ILE A 253 -38.24 -0.61 -14.05
C ILE A 253 -39.65 -0.28 -14.56
N VAL A 254 -40.66 -0.60 -13.75
CA VAL A 254 -42.07 -0.36 -14.09
C VAL A 254 -42.35 1.14 -14.24
N LEU A 255 -41.77 1.98 -13.37
CA LEU A 255 -41.94 3.43 -13.42
C LEU A 255 -41.40 4.10 -14.70
N ASN A 256 -40.54 3.42 -15.45
CA ASN A 256 -39.92 3.91 -16.67
C ASN A 256 -40.33 3.13 -17.91
N ASP A 257 -41.35 2.26 -17.81
CA ASP A 257 -41.83 1.40 -18.90
C ASP A 257 -40.69 0.59 -19.57
N MET A 258 -39.68 0.20 -18.78
CA MET A 258 -38.54 -0.58 -19.28
C MET A 258 -38.91 -2.07 -19.39
N ASP A 259 -38.36 -2.79 -20.38
CA ASP A 259 -38.62 -4.22 -20.57
C ASP A 259 -37.99 -5.04 -19.43
N PRO A 260 -38.78 -5.64 -18.52
CA PRO A 260 -38.25 -6.39 -17.38
C PRO A 260 -37.52 -7.67 -17.80
N ARG A 261 -37.66 -8.11 -19.06
CA ARG A 261 -36.92 -9.27 -19.58
C ARG A 261 -35.44 -8.97 -19.86
N ARG A 262 -35.08 -7.69 -19.96
CA ARG A 262 -33.71 -7.24 -20.23
C ARG A 262 -32.95 -6.81 -18.98
N ILE A 263 -33.62 -6.76 -17.82
CA ILE A 263 -33.03 -6.29 -16.57
C ILE A 263 -33.31 -7.32 -15.47
N SER A 264 -32.24 -7.95 -14.96
CA SER A 264 -32.31 -9.01 -13.97
C SER A 264 -31.72 -8.53 -12.65
N PHE A 265 -32.47 -8.61 -11.55
CA PHE A 265 -31.98 -8.27 -10.22
C PHE A 265 -31.80 -9.52 -9.36
N LEU A 266 -30.58 -9.77 -8.91
CA LEU A 266 -30.19 -10.96 -8.14
C LEU A 266 -29.87 -10.58 -6.69
N ARG A 267 -30.46 -11.33 -5.75
CA ARG A 267 -30.19 -11.16 -4.33
C ARG A 267 -29.03 -12.05 -3.91
N GLU A 268 -27.82 -11.51 -3.93
CA GLU A 268 -26.61 -12.26 -3.60
C GLU A 268 -25.53 -11.36 -2.98
N ASP A 269 -24.59 -11.96 -2.26
CA ASP A 269 -23.37 -11.26 -1.86
C ASP A 269 -22.51 -10.98 -3.09
N ALA A 270 -22.01 -9.75 -3.24
CA ALA A 270 -21.25 -9.34 -4.41
C ALA A 270 -19.98 -10.18 -4.63
N ILE A 271 -19.30 -10.58 -3.56
CA ILE A 271 -18.07 -11.37 -3.66
C ILE A 271 -18.40 -12.80 -4.07
N GLU A 272 -19.41 -13.41 -3.45
CA GLU A 272 -19.82 -14.78 -3.78
C GLU A 272 -20.41 -14.87 -5.19
N PHE A 273 -21.21 -13.90 -5.60
CA PHE A 273 -21.70 -13.80 -6.98
C PHE A 273 -20.53 -13.74 -7.97
N MET A 274 -19.54 -12.86 -7.74
CA MET A 274 -18.39 -12.75 -8.63
C MET A 274 -17.58 -14.06 -8.69
N LYS A 275 -17.38 -14.76 -7.57
CA LYS A 275 -16.71 -16.07 -7.54
C LYS A 275 -17.51 -17.13 -8.32
N SER A 276 -18.83 -17.13 -8.19
CA SER A 276 -19.71 -18.04 -8.90
C SER A 276 -19.66 -17.77 -10.41
N ALA A 277 -19.83 -16.53 -10.83
CA ALA A 277 -19.71 -16.09 -12.21
C ALA A 277 -18.33 -16.44 -12.82
N LEU A 278 -17.25 -16.24 -12.05
CA LEU A 278 -15.89 -16.65 -12.38
C LEU A 278 -15.80 -18.16 -12.66
N SER A 279 -16.37 -18.98 -11.77
CA SER A 279 -16.36 -20.44 -11.90
C SER A 279 -17.20 -20.95 -13.07
N GLN A 280 -18.24 -20.21 -13.44
CA GLN A 280 -19.13 -20.51 -14.56
C GLN A 280 -18.65 -19.90 -15.88
N ASN A 281 -17.53 -19.17 -15.85
CA ASN A 281 -16.94 -18.46 -16.99
C ASN A 281 -17.94 -17.50 -17.66
N GLU A 282 -18.74 -16.83 -16.84
CA GLU A 282 -19.63 -15.74 -17.28
C GLU A 282 -18.83 -14.48 -17.61
N SER A 283 -19.32 -13.67 -18.54
CA SER A 283 -18.65 -12.44 -19.00
C SER A 283 -19.64 -11.35 -19.37
N TRP A 284 -19.25 -10.10 -19.11
CA TRP A 284 -20.01 -8.89 -19.44
C TRP A 284 -19.12 -7.90 -20.18
N ASP A 285 -19.71 -7.09 -21.06
CA ASP A 285 -18.99 -6.06 -21.81
C ASP A 285 -18.66 -4.83 -20.94
N LEU A 286 -19.50 -4.57 -19.93
CA LEU A 286 -19.35 -3.47 -18.98
C LEU A 286 -19.67 -3.93 -17.56
N VAL A 287 -18.74 -3.70 -16.63
CA VAL A 287 -18.92 -4.00 -15.20
C VAL A 287 -18.83 -2.71 -14.38
N ILE A 288 -19.86 -2.47 -13.58
CA ILE A 288 -19.99 -1.32 -12.69
C ILE A 288 -19.78 -1.82 -11.26
N LEU A 289 -18.77 -1.25 -10.60
CA LEU A 289 -18.43 -1.56 -9.21
C LEU A 289 -18.65 -0.30 -8.35
N ASP A 290 -19.77 -0.23 -7.65
CA ASP A 290 -20.05 0.79 -6.63
C ASP A 290 -20.30 0.14 -5.25
N PRO A 291 -19.31 -0.57 -4.68
CA PRO A 291 -19.51 -1.23 -3.41
C PRO A 291 -19.85 -0.19 -2.33
N PRO A 292 -20.69 -0.54 -1.34
CA PRO A 292 -20.81 0.28 -0.15
C PRO A 292 -19.43 0.46 0.47
N LYS A 293 -19.25 1.45 1.34
CA LYS A 293 -17.99 1.58 2.11
C LYS A 293 -17.61 0.19 2.63
N LEU A 294 -16.51 -0.38 2.11
CA LEU A 294 -15.94 -1.66 2.53
C LEU A 294 -15.34 -1.49 3.94
N ALA A 295 -16.23 -1.26 4.89
CA ALA A 295 -16.00 -1.16 6.31
C ALA A 295 -17.36 -1.19 7.04
N PRO A 296 -17.97 -2.35 7.25
CA PRO A 296 -18.59 -2.56 8.53
C PRO A 296 -17.45 -2.65 9.54
N ARG A 297 -17.21 -1.60 10.34
CA ARG A 297 -16.57 -1.81 11.64
C ARG A 297 -17.49 -2.71 12.44
N ARG A 298 -17.38 -4.03 12.27
CA ARG A 298 -17.71 -4.95 13.34
C ARG A 298 -16.77 -4.54 14.46
N LYS A 299 -17.30 -3.87 15.49
CA LYS A 299 -16.60 -3.75 16.76
C LYS A 299 -16.33 -5.19 17.19
N ILE A 300 -15.10 -5.64 17.01
CA ILE A 300 -14.62 -6.86 17.66
C ILE A 300 -14.89 -6.63 19.14
N ALA A 301 -15.51 -7.58 19.81
CA ALA A 301 -15.76 -7.48 21.23
C ALA A 301 -14.41 -7.52 21.97
N ILE A 302 -13.81 -6.36 22.23
CA ILE A 302 -12.49 -6.20 22.91
C ILE A 302 -12.64 -6.34 24.44
N GLY A 303 -13.72 -6.96 24.92
CA GLY A 303 -13.98 -7.11 26.34
C GLY A 303 -12.93 -8.00 27.00
N GLY A 304 -12.06 -7.44 27.83
CA GLY A 304 -11.12 -8.20 28.67
C GLY A 304 -9.69 -8.30 28.15
N VAL A 305 -9.37 -7.83 26.94
CA VAL A 305 -7.99 -7.82 26.42
C VAL A 305 -7.23 -6.59 26.94
N ALA A 306 -6.01 -6.79 27.44
CA ALA A 306 -5.16 -5.68 27.87
C ALA A 306 -4.77 -4.79 26.68
N LYS A 307 -4.67 -3.48 26.92
CA LYS A 307 -4.34 -2.48 25.90
C LYS A 307 -2.98 -1.84 26.16
N VAL A 308 -2.19 -1.66 25.11
CA VAL A 308 -0.96 -0.86 25.08
C VAL A 308 -1.27 0.44 24.35
N VAL A 309 -1.28 1.55 25.08
CA VAL A 309 -1.59 2.87 24.56
C VAL A 309 -0.30 3.59 24.17
N LEU A 310 -0.25 4.11 22.95
CA LEU A 310 0.93 4.78 22.40
C LEU A 310 0.99 6.27 22.73
N LYS A 311 2.21 6.80 22.85
CA LYS A 311 2.47 8.24 22.97
C LYS A 311 1.96 9.01 21.74
N LYS A 312 1.53 10.26 21.96
CA LYS A 312 1.08 11.17 20.89
C LYS A 312 2.11 11.22 19.74
N GLY A 313 1.63 11.10 18.50
CA GLY A 313 2.46 11.13 17.29
C GLY A 313 3.21 9.84 16.96
N LYS A 314 3.16 8.79 17.81
CA LYS A 314 3.80 7.50 17.53
C LYS A 314 2.96 6.53 16.70
N THR A 315 1.69 6.86 16.46
CA THR A 315 0.77 6.06 15.66
C THR A 315 1.07 6.08 14.15
N GLN A 316 1.75 7.12 13.67
CA GLN A 316 2.09 7.26 12.25
C GLN A 316 3.05 6.16 11.76
N LEU A 317 3.82 5.54 12.67
CA LEU A 317 4.72 4.43 12.34
C LEU A 317 3.98 3.23 11.74
N PHE A 318 2.77 2.94 12.23
CA PHE A 318 1.94 1.79 11.82
C PHE A 318 1.20 2.07 10.51
N LYS A 319 0.75 3.32 10.29
CA LYS A 319 0.21 3.75 8.99
C LYS A 319 1.22 3.63 7.85
N ASN A 320 2.51 3.70 8.17
CA ASN A 320 3.60 3.55 7.21
C ASN A 320 4.13 2.09 7.16
N GLY A 321 3.38 1.11 7.66
CA GLY A 321 3.67 -0.32 7.52
C GLY A 321 4.67 -0.91 8.51
N SER A 322 5.10 -0.20 9.57
CA SER A 322 5.99 -0.80 10.58
C SER A 322 5.20 -1.64 11.59
N PRO A 323 5.52 -2.94 11.76
CA PRO A 323 4.79 -3.81 12.69
C PRO A 323 5.35 -3.78 14.12
N MET A 324 6.18 -2.80 14.48
CA MET A 324 6.99 -2.85 15.71
C MET A 324 6.67 -1.69 16.65
N VAL A 325 6.15 -2.01 17.84
CA VAL A 325 5.98 -1.05 18.94
C VAL A 325 7.22 -1.10 19.83
N TYR A 326 8.02 -0.03 19.77
CA TYR A 326 9.15 0.13 20.67
C TYR A 326 8.70 0.46 22.10
N SER A 327 9.40 -0.04 23.12
CA SER A 327 9.09 0.26 24.54
C SER A 327 9.01 1.77 24.82
N GLY A 328 9.91 2.57 24.25
CA GLY A 328 9.88 4.03 24.37
C GLY A 328 8.67 4.73 23.73
N ALA A 329 7.91 4.05 22.86
CA ALA A 329 6.71 4.56 22.22
C ALA A 329 5.43 4.33 23.04
N VAL A 330 5.49 3.50 24.08
CA VAL A 330 4.36 3.21 24.98
C VAL A 330 4.16 4.36 25.96
N ASP A 331 2.92 4.84 26.07
CA ASP A 331 2.47 5.84 27.05
C ASP A 331 2.02 5.16 28.34
N ARG A 332 1.06 4.22 28.22
CA ARG A 332 0.51 3.46 29.36
C ARG A 332 -0.01 2.10 28.90
N ILE A 333 -0.16 1.19 29.87
CA ILE A 333 -0.77 -0.13 29.67
C ILE A 333 -2.03 -0.22 30.52
N ILE A 334 -3.13 -0.66 29.92
CA ILE A 334 -4.46 -0.76 30.53
C ILE A 334 -4.84 -2.24 30.61
N GLY A 335 -5.03 -2.76 31.81
CA GLY A 335 -5.41 -4.15 32.05
C GLY A 335 -5.13 -4.51 33.49
N ARG A 336 -6.04 -5.24 34.14
CA ARG A 336 -5.85 -5.74 35.52
C ARG A 336 -6.21 -7.23 35.55
N PRO A 337 -5.23 -8.14 35.75
CA PRO A 337 -3.79 -7.87 35.92
C PRO A 337 -3.12 -7.31 34.64
N PRO A 338 -1.93 -6.68 34.75
CA PRO A 338 -1.15 -6.27 33.58
C PRO A 338 -0.79 -7.48 32.69
N PRO A 339 -0.64 -7.28 31.36
CA PRO A 339 -0.26 -8.35 30.45
C PRO A 339 1.14 -8.88 30.75
N ARG A 340 1.34 -10.17 30.51
CA ARG A 340 2.61 -10.90 30.64
C ARG A 340 3.25 -11.09 29.26
N THR A 341 4.55 -11.38 29.23
CA THR A 341 5.24 -11.70 27.97
C THR A 341 4.57 -12.87 27.27
N GLY A 342 4.27 -12.68 25.99
CA GLY A 342 3.53 -13.63 25.14
C GLY A 342 2.01 -13.45 25.16
N ASP A 343 1.46 -12.54 25.96
CA ASP A 343 0.02 -12.23 25.94
C ASP A 343 -0.35 -11.42 24.70
N ILE A 344 -1.55 -11.68 24.17
CA ILE A 344 -2.13 -10.87 23.11
C ILE A 344 -2.65 -9.57 23.73
N VAL A 345 -2.26 -8.44 23.14
CA VAL A 345 -2.68 -7.10 23.57
C VAL A 345 -3.22 -6.30 22.41
N LEU A 346 -4.18 -5.42 22.70
CA LEU A 346 -4.61 -4.40 21.76
C LEU A 346 -3.61 -3.24 21.78
N VAL A 347 -3.15 -2.80 20.62
CA VAL A 347 -2.40 -1.55 20.47
C VAL A 347 -3.38 -0.44 20.12
N ALA A 348 -3.34 0.67 20.86
CA ALA A 348 -4.25 1.79 20.70
C ALA A 348 -3.53 3.14 20.68
N ASP A 349 -4.15 4.14 20.07
CA ASP A 349 -3.65 5.52 20.11
C ASP A 349 -3.89 6.17 21.47
N GLY A 350 -3.40 7.41 21.66
CA GLY A 350 -3.55 8.14 22.91
C GLY A 350 -5.00 8.39 23.36
N LYS A 351 -5.97 8.28 22.43
CA LYS A 351 -7.43 8.35 22.68
C LYS A 351 -8.05 6.95 22.87
N GLU A 352 -7.23 5.92 23.00
CA GLU A 352 -7.61 4.50 23.11
C GLU A 352 -8.33 3.95 21.88
N LYS A 353 -8.19 4.60 20.71
CA LYS A 353 -8.69 4.05 19.46
C LYS A 353 -7.82 2.86 19.05
N PRO A 354 -8.41 1.69 18.74
CA PRO A 354 -7.69 0.54 18.21
C PRO A 354 -6.83 0.87 16.99
N ILE A 355 -5.61 0.37 16.96
CA ILE A 355 -4.69 0.38 15.81
C ILE A 355 -4.55 -1.04 15.25
N GLY A 356 -4.56 -2.02 16.14
CA GLY A 356 -4.40 -3.43 15.81
C GLY A 356 -4.08 -4.21 17.08
N TRP A 357 -3.68 -5.45 16.94
CA TRP A 357 -3.29 -6.28 18.08
C TRP A 357 -2.02 -7.05 17.78
N GLY A 358 -1.35 -7.48 18.85
CA GLY A 358 -0.06 -8.13 18.74
C GLY A 358 0.36 -8.77 20.04
N LEU A 359 1.57 -9.31 20.06
CA LEU A 359 2.10 -10.03 21.21
C LEU A 359 2.99 -9.11 22.04
N TYR A 360 2.65 -9.01 23.32
CA TYR A 360 3.34 -8.18 24.30
C TYR A 360 4.60 -8.87 24.82
N ASN A 361 5.67 -8.11 25.01
CA ASN A 361 6.87 -8.55 25.72
C ASN A 361 7.38 -7.39 26.60
N SER A 362 7.37 -7.58 27.91
CA SER A 362 7.75 -6.52 28.87
C SER A 362 9.25 -6.26 28.91
N VAL A 363 10.08 -7.20 28.46
CA VAL A 363 11.54 -7.16 28.55
C VAL A 363 12.17 -6.73 27.22
N SER A 364 11.52 -7.05 26.09
CA SER A 364 12.03 -6.70 24.75
C SER A 364 11.99 -5.20 24.48
N MET A 365 12.96 -4.72 23.69
CA MET A 365 12.89 -3.39 23.08
C MET A 365 11.65 -3.26 22.17
N PHE A 366 11.21 -4.36 21.56
CA PHE A 366 9.99 -4.47 20.77
C PHE A 366 8.82 -4.90 21.67
N CYS A 367 8.39 -3.96 22.50
CA CYS A 367 7.39 -4.15 23.54
C CYS A 367 6.08 -4.77 23.05
N VAL A 368 5.66 -4.45 21.81
CA VAL A 368 4.62 -5.22 21.12
C VAL A 368 5.06 -5.49 19.68
N ARG A 369 4.97 -6.75 19.26
CA ARG A 369 5.07 -7.14 17.86
C ARG A 369 3.65 -7.21 17.30
N LEU A 370 3.30 -6.25 16.45
CA LEU A 370 1.97 -6.13 15.88
C LEU A 370 1.75 -7.25 14.85
N MET A 371 0.70 -8.04 15.04
CA MET A 371 0.42 -9.23 14.23
C MET A 371 -0.70 -8.98 13.21
N GLN A 372 -1.66 -8.11 13.57
CA GLN A 372 -2.78 -7.75 12.71
C GLN A 372 -3.22 -6.31 12.97
N LEU A 373 -3.50 -5.57 11.90
CA LEU A 373 -4.07 -4.22 11.98
C LEU A 373 -5.58 -4.26 12.24
N GLU A 374 -6.17 -3.18 12.78
CA GLU A 374 -7.63 -3.07 12.99
C GLU A 374 -8.39 -3.32 11.67
N GLU A 375 -7.90 -2.75 10.56
CA GLU A 375 -8.54 -2.88 9.26
C GLU A 375 -8.49 -4.33 8.73
N GLU A 376 -7.46 -5.09 9.10
CA GLU A 376 -7.35 -6.52 8.76
C GLU A 376 -8.25 -7.38 9.61
N ALA A 377 -8.28 -7.12 10.91
CA ALA A 377 -9.16 -7.81 11.85
C ALA A 377 -10.65 -7.55 11.53
N THR A 378 -10.94 -6.41 10.90
CA THR A 378 -12.30 -6.10 10.41
C THR A 378 -12.66 -6.90 9.17
N ARG A 379 -11.72 -7.09 8.24
CA ARG A 379 -11.92 -7.86 7.00
C ARG A 379 -12.02 -9.37 7.27
N ASP A 380 -11.18 -9.88 8.15
CA ASP A 380 -11.24 -11.25 8.64
C ASP A 380 -11.29 -11.29 10.17
N PRO A 381 -12.52 -11.26 10.74
CA PRO A 381 -12.73 -11.34 12.18
C PRO A 381 -12.33 -12.69 12.78
N SER A 382 -12.17 -13.75 11.96
CA SER A 382 -11.86 -15.08 12.47
C SER A 382 -10.43 -15.20 12.98
N CYS A 383 -9.51 -14.43 12.39
CA CYS A 383 -8.13 -14.29 12.84
C CYS A 383 -7.98 -13.36 14.05
N ALA A 384 -8.95 -12.49 14.32
CA ALA A 384 -8.82 -11.46 15.34
C ALA A 384 -8.64 -12.08 16.74
N PHE A 385 -7.49 -11.81 17.37
CA PHE A 385 -7.10 -12.39 18.66
C PHE A 385 -7.01 -13.93 18.67
N ASN A 386 -6.96 -14.58 17.51
CA ASN A 386 -6.79 -16.03 17.34
C ASN A 386 -5.47 -16.31 16.63
N MET A 387 -4.46 -16.74 17.39
CA MET A 387 -3.11 -16.95 16.86
C MET A 387 -3.02 -18.17 15.93
N GLU A 388 -3.76 -19.25 16.18
CA GLU A 388 -3.77 -20.44 15.32
C GLU A 388 -4.26 -20.08 13.91
N LYS A 389 -5.44 -19.46 13.82
CA LYS A 389 -6.01 -19.01 12.54
C LYS A 389 -5.15 -17.95 11.85
N LEU A 390 -4.56 -17.04 12.63
CA LEU A 390 -3.67 -16.04 12.06
C LEU A 390 -2.40 -16.70 11.49
N LEU A 391 -1.81 -17.68 12.18
CA LEU A 391 -0.64 -18.39 11.69
C LEU A 391 -0.93 -19.11 10.38
N GLU A 392 -2.04 -19.86 10.34
CA GLU A 392 -2.56 -20.49 9.11
C GLU A 392 -2.67 -19.47 7.98
N ALA A 393 -3.44 -18.39 8.17
CA ALA A 393 -3.67 -17.39 7.14
C ALA A 393 -2.38 -16.69 6.66
N ARG A 394 -1.41 -16.46 7.55
CA ARG A 394 -0.15 -15.79 7.22
C ARG A 394 0.83 -16.72 6.52
N ILE A 395 0.91 -17.98 6.93
CA ILE A 395 1.76 -18.97 6.30
C ILE A 395 1.21 -19.32 4.91
N ASP A 396 -0.10 -19.47 4.75
CA ASP A 396 -0.74 -19.66 3.45
C ASP A 396 -0.48 -18.48 2.51
N ALA A 397 -0.65 -17.25 3.00
CA ALA A 397 -0.31 -16.06 2.22
C ALA A 397 1.18 -16.01 1.81
N ALA A 398 2.08 -16.48 2.68
CA ALA A 398 3.49 -16.57 2.37
C ALA A 398 3.78 -17.64 1.30
N VAL A 399 3.13 -18.81 1.38
CA VAL A 399 3.20 -19.88 0.37
C VAL A 399 2.73 -19.36 -0.99
N GLU A 400 1.55 -18.73 -1.05
CA GLU A 400 0.99 -18.21 -2.30
C GLU A 400 1.85 -17.11 -2.91
N LEU A 401 2.44 -16.23 -2.08
CA LEU A 401 3.41 -15.25 -2.55
C LEU A 401 4.61 -15.94 -3.22
N ARG A 402 5.17 -17.00 -2.65
CA ARG A 402 6.32 -17.71 -3.23
C ARG A 402 5.93 -18.46 -4.51
N LYS A 403 4.75 -19.07 -4.57
CA LYS A 403 4.22 -19.67 -5.80
C LYS A 403 4.07 -18.64 -6.91
N SER A 404 3.59 -17.43 -6.61
CA SER A 404 3.49 -16.34 -7.59
C SER A 404 4.84 -15.87 -8.13
N LEU A 405 5.92 -16.08 -7.36
CA LEU A 405 7.30 -15.83 -7.77
C LEU A 405 7.93 -17.04 -8.51
N GLY A 406 7.15 -18.09 -8.78
CA GLY A 406 7.59 -19.32 -9.44
C GLY A 406 8.43 -20.23 -8.53
N LEU A 407 8.14 -20.28 -7.23
CA LEU A 407 8.87 -21.09 -6.25
C LEU A 407 7.96 -22.07 -5.50
N PRO A 408 8.37 -23.34 -5.31
CA PRO A 408 9.53 -23.96 -5.96
C PRO A 408 9.31 -24.11 -7.47
N SER A 409 10.39 -24.35 -8.22
CA SER A 409 10.34 -24.70 -9.64
C SER A 409 11.22 -25.92 -9.92
N ALA A 410 11.14 -26.43 -11.15
CA ALA A 410 11.98 -27.53 -11.61
C ALA A 410 13.50 -27.24 -11.51
N ILE A 411 13.90 -25.97 -11.39
CA ILE A 411 15.31 -25.54 -11.31
C ILE A 411 15.67 -24.85 -9.99
N THR A 412 14.71 -24.66 -9.07
CA THR A 412 14.95 -23.98 -7.79
C THR A 412 14.07 -24.57 -6.69
N ASN A 413 14.69 -25.19 -5.69
CA ASN A 413 14.04 -25.69 -4.47
C ASN A 413 14.70 -25.17 -3.17
N ALA A 414 15.61 -24.18 -3.28
CA ALA A 414 16.14 -23.41 -2.17
C ALA A 414 15.53 -21.99 -2.18
N TYR A 415 14.74 -21.64 -1.15
CA TYR A 415 14.12 -20.32 -1.07
C TYR A 415 13.63 -19.97 0.34
N ARG A 416 13.45 -18.68 0.61
CA ARG A 416 12.79 -18.23 1.83
C ARG A 416 11.28 -18.31 1.71
N LEU A 417 10.63 -19.13 2.54
CA LEU A 417 9.18 -19.21 2.65
C LEU A 417 8.61 -18.10 3.55
N VAL A 418 9.18 -17.86 4.73
CA VAL A 418 8.70 -16.81 5.65
C VAL A 418 9.85 -15.86 5.98
N ASN A 419 9.60 -14.56 5.83
CA ASN A 419 10.56 -13.47 5.98
C ASN A 419 10.17 -12.50 7.09
N SER A 420 9.96 -13.02 8.30
CA SER A 420 9.75 -12.24 9.53
C SER A 420 8.67 -11.17 9.37
N GLU A 421 8.96 -9.91 9.69
CA GLU A 421 8.05 -8.78 9.56
C GLU A 421 7.58 -8.52 8.12
N GLY A 422 8.34 -8.95 7.10
CA GLY A 422 7.94 -8.84 5.70
C GLY A 422 6.68 -9.65 5.40
N ASP A 423 6.52 -10.81 6.06
CA ASP A 423 5.33 -11.66 6.00
C ASP A 423 4.45 -11.51 7.25
N ARG A 424 4.66 -10.43 8.04
CA ARG A 424 3.89 -10.08 9.24
C ARG A 424 3.94 -11.11 10.37
N LEU A 425 5.00 -11.91 10.40
CA LEU A 425 5.32 -12.87 11.47
C LEU A 425 6.67 -12.49 12.09
N SER A 426 6.74 -11.28 12.66
CA SER A 426 8.01 -10.69 13.12
C SER A 426 8.74 -11.57 14.14
N GLY A 427 9.94 -12.02 13.78
CA GLY A 427 10.79 -12.90 14.56
C GLY A 427 10.84 -14.34 14.04
N LEU A 428 9.96 -14.71 13.09
CA LEU A 428 9.92 -16.03 12.45
C LEU A 428 10.53 -15.96 11.05
N ILE A 429 11.55 -16.77 10.79
CA ILE A 429 12.07 -17.01 9.44
C ILE A 429 11.93 -18.49 9.13
N VAL A 430 11.49 -18.81 7.91
CA VAL A 430 11.44 -20.18 7.41
C VAL A 430 12.11 -20.22 6.05
N ASP A 431 13.23 -20.92 5.95
CA ASP A 431 13.93 -21.20 4.69
C ASP A 431 13.66 -22.66 4.29
N ILE A 432 13.32 -22.89 3.02
CA ILE A 432 13.04 -24.20 2.44
C ILE A 432 14.26 -24.63 1.62
N PHE A 433 14.72 -25.84 1.88
CA PHE A 433 15.89 -26.46 1.28
C PHE A 433 15.55 -27.88 0.86
N GLY A 434 15.03 -28.03 -0.36
CA GLY A 434 14.50 -29.32 -0.81
C GLY A 434 13.28 -29.72 0.01
N ASP A 435 13.40 -30.81 0.76
CA ASP A 435 12.36 -31.34 1.65
C ASP A 435 12.53 -30.94 3.13
N VAL A 436 13.50 -30.07 3.42
CA VAL A 436 13.80 -29.57 4.76
C VAL A 436 13.34 -28.11 4.91
N ALA A 437 12.55 -27.83 5.95
CA ALA A 437 12.26 -26.47 6.40
C ALA A 437 13.16 -26.09 7.58
N VAL A 438 14.03 -25.10 7.39
CA VAL A 438 14.85 -24.52 8.47
C VAL A 438 14.12 -23.33 9.08
N VAL A 439 13.71 -23.47 10.34
CA VAL A 439 12.95 -22.46 11.06
C VAL A 439 13.86 -21.70 12.01
N ALA A 440 14.11 -20.43 11.74
CA ALA A 440 14.88 -19.57 12.63
C ALA A 440 13.95 -18.70 13.50
N SER A 441 14.13 -18.84 14.82
CA SER A 441 13.35 -18.14 15.83
C SER A 441 14.16 -17.04 16.48
N SER A 442 13.61 -15.82 16.55
CA SER A 442 14.27 -14.64 17.14
C SER A 442 13.33 -13.79 17.99
N ALA A 443 12.16 -14.32 18.36
CA ALA A 443 11.20 -13.66 19.23
C ALA A 443 10.53 -14.66 20.18
N ALA A 444 10.24 -14.24 21.42
CA ALA A 444 9.75 -15.15 22.44
C ALA A 444 8.41 -15.83 22.08
N TRP A 445 7.58 -15.16 21.29
CA TRP A 445 6.32 -15.74 20.84
C TRP A 445 6.49 -16.89 19.84
N VAL A 446 7.57 -16.88 19.04
CA VAL A 446 7.83 -17.94 18.06
C VAL A 446 8.10 -19.25 18.79
N GLU A 447 8.86 -19.18 19.90
CA GLU A 447 9.06 -20.33 20.80
C GLU A 447 7.76 -20.75 21.51
N LYS A 448 6.91 -19.79 21.89
CA LYS A 448 5.61 -20.07 22.54
C LYS A 448 4.66 -20.85 21.62
N TYR A 449 4.60 -20.50 20.34
CA TYR A 449 3.70 -21.11 19.34
C TYR A 449 4.43 -22.10 18.43
N LYS A 450 5.50 -22.73 18.93
CA LYS A 450 6.34 -23.63 18.14
C LYS A 450 5.56 -24.79 17.54
N GLN A 451 4.69 -25.42 18.32
CA GLN A 451 3.93 -26.60 17.87
C GLN A 451 2.94 -26.25 16.75
N GLU A 452 2.28 -25.11 16.88
CA GLU A 452 1.36 -24.59 15.88
C GLU A 452 2.12 -24.24 14.59
N ILE A 453 3.26 -23.56 14.70
CA ILE A 453 4.11 -23.24 13.53
C ILE A 453 4.61 -24.52 12.85
N GLU A 454 5.05 -25.52 13.62
CA GLU A 454 5.47 -26.82 13.07
C GLU A 454 4.32 -27.53 12.36
N ALA A 455 3.11 -27.53 12.94
CA ALA A 455 1.93 -28.11 12.33
C ALA A 455 1.60 -27.44 10.99
N GLU A 456 1.65 -26.11 10.94
CA GLU A 456 1.40 -25.33 9.72
C GLU A 456 2.43 -25.61 8.62
N ILE A 457 3.71 -25.69 8.97
CA ILE A 457 4.78 -26.01 8.02
C ILE A 457 4.64 -27.44 7.48
N CYS A 458 4.22 -28.39 8.32
CA CYS A 458 3.97 -29.78 7.90
C CYS A 458 2.82 -29.94 6.90
N ARG A 459 1.94 -28.94 6.74
CA ARG A 459 0.89 -28.95 5.71
C ARG A 459 1.43 -28.64 4.31
N ILE A 460 2.63 -28.11 4.21
CA ILE A 460 3.24 -27.70 2.93
C ILE A 460 3.75 -28.94 2.19
N GLU A 461 3.36 -29.06 0.93
CA GLU A 461 3.75 -30.19 0.09
C GLU A 461 5.28 -30.34 0.01
N ASN A 462 5.74 -31.59 0.03
CA ASN A 462 7.15 -31.99 -0.10
C ASN A 462 8.06 -31.57 1.06
N ILE A 463 7.52 -31.10 2.20
CA ILE A 463 8.31 -30.89 3.42
C ILE A 463 8.23 -32.13 4.31
N SER A 464 9.35 -32.82 4.49
CA SER A 464 9.46 -34.03 5.29
C SER A 464 10.14 -33.80 6.65
N HIS A 465 10.89 -32.70 6.76
CA HIS A 465 11.75 -32.44 7.91
C HIS A 465 11.70 -30.96 8.34
N ILE A 466 11.67 -30.71 9.65
CA ILE A 466 11.75 -29.37 10.22
C ILE A 466 12.99 -29.26 11.11
N TYR A 467 13.89 -28.35 10.76
CA TYR A 467 15.09 -28.06 11.53
C TYR A 467 14.93 -26.71 12.26
N TRP A 468 14.68 -26.77 13.57
CA TRP A 468 14.44 -25.59 14.40
C TRP A 468 15.74 -24.98 14.93
N ARG A 469 15.98 -23.70 14.66
CA ARG A 469 17.23 -23.00 14.95
C ARG A 469 16.99 -21.70 15.75
N PRO A 470 16.99 -21.76 17.09
CA PRO A 470 16.77 -20.59 17.93
C PRO A 470 17.96 -19.63 17.86
N SER A 471 17.70 -18.33 17.70
CA SER A 471 18.69 -17.26 17.76
C SER A 471 18.96 -16.90 19.22
N VAL A 472 19.73 -17.75 19.89
CA VAL A 472 19.94 -17.78 21.33
C VAL A 472 20.26 -16.40 21.93
N GLU A 473 21.17 -15.63 21.33
CA GLU A 473 21.54 -14.30 21.83
C GLU A 473 20.39 -13.30 21.77
N ILE A 474 19.57 -13.35 20.72
CA ILE A 474 18.42 -12.46 20.54
C ILE A 474 17.30 -12.89 21.50
N LEU A 475 17.08 -14.19 21.68
CA LEU A 475 16.05 -14.71 22.58
C LEU A 475 16.35 -14.38 24.05
N LYS A 476 17.62 -14.28 24.45
CA LYS A 476 18.01 -13.73 25.77
C LYS A 476 17.57 -12.26 25.92
N GLU A 477 17.73 -11.46 24.88
CA GLU A 477 17.25 -10.05 24.87
C GLU A 477 15.71 -9.97 24.88
N GLU A 478 15.01 -11.03 24.45
CA GLU A 478 13.56 -11.18 24.56
C GLU A 478 13.10 -11.77 25.92
N GLY A 479 14.03 -12.06 26.84
CA GLY A 479 13.73 -12.53 28.19
C GLY A 479 13.53 -14.04 28.35
N LEU A 480 13.92 -14.86 27.36
CA LEU A 480 13.91 -16.32 27.48
C LEU A 480 15.19 -16.84 28.16
N ASN A 481 15.05 -17.80 29.07
CA ASN A 481 16.19 -18.46 29.68
C ASN A 481 16.70 -19.59 28.78
N LEU A 482 18.02 -19.74 28.72
CA LEU A 482 18.68 -20.82 27.96
C LEU A 482 18.25 -22.22 28.39
N SER A 483 17.98 -22.41 29.68
CA SER A 483 17.51 -23.68 30.24
C SER A 483 16.14 -24.11 29.71
N ASP A 484 15.33 -23.16 29.24
CA ASP A 484 13.98 -23.39 28.74
C ASP A 484 14.03 -23.82 27.26
N LEU A 485 15.10 -23.45 26.55
CA LEU A 485 15.43 -23.96 25.22
C LEU A 485 16.06 -25.35 25.39
N LYS A 486 15.23 -26.39 25.53
CA LYS A 486 15.74 -27.77 25.46
C LYS A 486 16.56 -27.93 24.19
N GLU A 487 17.85 -28.24 24.32
CA GLU A 487 18.69 -28.69 23.21
C GLU A 487 18.12 -30.00 22.67
N MET A 488 17.14 -29.89 21.76
CA MET A 488 16.84 -30.98 20.85
C MET A 488 17.78 -30.79 19.66
N HIS A 489 18.94 -31.41 19.74
CA HIS A 489 19.58 -31.93 18.55
C HIS A 489 18.97 -33.32 18.31
N PRO A 490 18.02 -33.49 17.37
CA PRO A 490 17.79 -34.83 16.86
C PRO A 490 19.09 -35.27 16.22
N SER A 491 19.68 -36.33 16.76
CA SER A 491 20.83 -37.07 16.22
C SER A 491 20.52 -37.76 14.87
N ALA A 492 19.54 -37.25 14.12
CA ALA A 492 18.90 -37.92 12.99
C ALA A 492 18.84 -37.06 11.71
N TYR A 493 19.38 -35.84 11.70
CA TYR A 493 19.43 -35.03 10.48
C TYR A 493 20.69 -35.32 9.66
N PRO A 494 20.58 -35.38 8.32
CA PRO A 494 21.75 -35.53 7.48
C PRO A 494 22.66 -34.31 7.63
N GLU A 495 23.96 -34.55 7.85
CA GLU A 495 24.99 -33.50 8.02
C GLU A 495 25.10 -32.57 6.79
N ARG A 496 24.62 -33.06 5.63
CA ARG A 496 24.57 -32.35 4.35
C ARG A 496 23.21 -32.56 3.70
N THR A 497 22.61 -31.48 3.23
CA THR A 497 21.40 -31.52 2.39
C THR A 497 21.76 -31.02 0.99
N LYS A 498 21.23 -31.66 -0.07
CA LYS A 498 21.39 -31.21 -1.45
C LYS A 498 20.20 -30.35 -1.85
N VAL A 499 20.47 -29.15 -2.35
CA VAL A 499 19.46 -28.24 -2.90
C VAL A 499 19.84 -27.80 -4.30
N MET A 500 18.91 -27.17 -5.00
CA MET A 500 19.10 -26.61 -6.33
C MET A 500 18.60 -25.17 -6.36
N GLU A 501 19.37 -24.29 -6.98
CA GLU A 501 19.01 -22.90 -7.25
C GLU A 501 19.48 -22.51 -8.65
N ASN A 502 18.57 -22.02 -9.48
CA ASN A 502 18.84 -21.63 -10.87
C ASN A 502 19.54 -22.72 -11.71
N GLY A 503 19.19 -23.99 -11.44
CA GLY A 503 19.76 -25.15 -12.11
C GLY A 503 21.17 -25.53 -11.66
N ILE A 504 21.69 -24.91 -10.58
CA ILE A 504 22.96 -25.29 -9.93
C ILE A 504 22.62 -26.01 -8.63
N SER A 505 23.22 -27.18 -8.42
CA SER A 505 23.10 -27.97 -7.20
C SER A 505 24.09 -27.49 -6.14
N TYR A 506 23.66 -27.45 -4.87
CA TYR A 506 24.49 -27.09 -3.73
C TYR A 506 24.36 -28.14 -2.62
N ALA A 507 25.48 -28.62 -2.11
CA ALA A 507 25.58 -29.22 -0.79
C ALA A 507 25.59 -28.11 0.26
N ILE A 508 24.64 -28.16 1.19
CA ILE A 508 24.50 -27.19 2.28
C ILE A 508 24.63 -27.89 3.63
N SER A 509 25.16 -27.19 4.61
CA SER A 509 25.19 -27.61 6.02
C SER A 509 24.17 -26.80 6.80
N LEU A 510 23.24 -27.49 7.47
CA LEU A 510 22.20 -26.85 8.30
C LEU A 510 22.79 -26.13 9.53
N GLU A 511 24.00 -26.51 9.94
CA GLU A 511 24.80 -25.86 11.00
C GLU A 511 25.62 -24.66 10.48
N GLY A 512 25.60 -24.40 9.17
CA GLY A 512 26.33 -23.31 8.52
C GLY A 512 25.86 -21.91 8.95
N GLN A 513 26.52 -20.87 8.41
CA GLN A 513 26.15 -19.48 8.70
C GLN A 513 24.70 -19.16 8.29
N LYS A 514 24.08 -18.20 8.98
CA LYS A 514 22.64 -17.85 8.86
C LYS A 514 21.70 -19.02 9.16
N THR A 515 21.16 -19.66 8.13
CA THR A 515 20.28 -20.85 8.18
C THR A 515 20.92 -22.04 7.45
N GLY A 516 22.16 -21.89 6.96
CA GLY A 516 22.90 -22.87 6.19
C GLY A 516 23.20 -22.44 4.76
N PHE A 517 22.38 -21.56 4.16
CA PHE A 517 22.55 -21.05 2.80
C PHE A 517 21.99 -19.63 2.63
N TYR A 518 22.61 -18.82 1.77
CA TYR A 518 22.23 -17.43 1.53
C TYR A 518 21.20 -17.33 0.39
N ALA A 519 19.95 -17.70 0.67
CA ALA A 519 18.86 -17.63 -0.32
C ALA A 519 18.54 -16.18 -0.77
N ASP A 520 18.93 -15.18 0.03
CA ASP A 520 18.76 -13.75 -0.30
C ASP A 520 19.62 -13.28 -1.47
N GLN A 521 20.68 -14.00 -1.82
CA GLN A 521 21.58 -13.67 -2.92
C GLN A 521 21.22 -14.34 -4.25
N ARG A 522 20.10 -15.07 -4.34
CA ARG A 522 19.70 -15.84 -5.55
C ARG A 522 19.69 -15.01 -6.82
N GLU A 523 19.01 -13.88 -6.81
CA GLU A 523 18.86 -13.04 -8.01
C GLU A 523 20.20 -12.42 -8.42
N ASN A 524 21.03 -12.06 -7.44
CA ASN A 524 22.38 -11.54 -7.71
C ASN A 524 23.27 -12.63 -8.32
N ARG A 525 23.20 -13.86 -7.81
CA ARG A 525 23.91 -15.01 -8.37
C ARG A 525 23.46 -15.30 -9.81
N HIS A 526 22.16 -15.28 -10.07
CA HIS A 526 21.64 -15.44 -11.43
C HIS A 526 22.15 -14.34 -12.37
N PHE A 527 22.12 -13.09 -11.92
CA PHE A 527 22.66 -11.96 -12.68
C PHE A 527 24.14 -12.16 -13.04
N ILE A 528 24.96 -12.59 -12.09
CA ILE A 528 26.37 -12.90 -12.34
C ILE A 528 26.52 -13.95 -13.46
N SER A 529 25.70 -15.02 -13.46
CA SER A 529 25.74 -16.01 -14.54
C SER A 529 25.46 -15.42 -15.93
N MET A 530 24.62 -14.38 -16.04
CA MET A 530 24.28 -13.76 -17.31
C MET A 530 25.39 -12.87 -17.89
N ILE A 531 26.35 -12.44 -17.06
CA ILE A 531 27.38 -11.47 -17.46
C ILE A 531 28.80 -12.03 -17.42
N SER A 532 28.96 -13.33 -17.15
CA SER A 532 30.26 -13.99 -16.94
C SER A 532 30.85 -14.65 -18.19
N ASP A 533 30.12 -14.72 -19.31
CA ASP A 533 30.59 -15.40 -20.53
C ASP A 533 31.94 -14.84 -21.01
N GLY A 534 32.92 -15.71 -21.17
CA GLY A 534 34.25 -15.36 -21.65
C GLY A 534 35.17 -14.64 -20.65
N LYS A 535 34.74 -14.41 -19.40
CA LYS A 535 35.44 -13.56 -18.42
C LYS A 535 36.30 -14.30 -17.40
N GLU A 536 37.36 -13.66 -16.93
CA GLU A 536 38.08 -14.01 -15.70
C GLU A 536 37.38 -13.38 -14.48
N VAL A 537 36.98 -14.20 -13.51
CA VAL A 537 36.12 -13.77 -12.39
C VAL A 537 36.81 -13.99 -11.04
N LEU A 538 36.73 -13.01 -10.15
CA LEU A 538 37.20 -13.07 -8.77
C LEU A 538 36.01 -12.93 -7.80
N ASP A 539 35.83 -13.91 -6.91
CA ASP A 539 34.77 -13.96 -5.88
C ASP A 539 35.40 -13.86 -4.48
N ILE A 540 35.36 -12.68 -3.87
CA ILE A 540 35.94 -12.41 -2.55
C ILE A 540 34.90 -12.59 -1.46
N CYS A 541 35.29 -13.34 -0.41
CA CYS A 541 34.40 -13.85 0.63
C CYS A 541 33.37 -14.82 0.05
N CYS A 542 33.85 -15.74 -0.80
CA CYS A 542 33.01 -16.62 -1.62
C CYS A 542 32.21 -17.67 -0.84
N TYR A 543 32.49 -17.88 0.44
CA TYR A 543 31.86 -18.90 1.28
C TYR A 543 31.87 -20.28 0.61
N SER A 544 30.70 -20.86 0.31
CA SER A 544 30.54 -22.16 -0.37
C SER A 544 30.52 -22.07 -1.91
N GLY A 545 31.04 -20.97 -2.46
CA GLY A 545 31.24 -20.77 -3.91
C GLY A 545 29.99 -20.33 -4.67
N GLY A 546 28.99 -19.75 -4.00
CA GLY A 546 27.70 -19.41 -4.63
C GLY A 546 27.83 -18.59 -5.92
N PHE A 547 28.56 -17.48 -5.86
CA PHE A 547 28.79 -16.63 -7.03
C PHE A 547 29.77 -17.27 -8.01
N ALA A 548 30.89 -17.84 -7.52
CA ALA A 548 31.86 -18.54 -8.33
C ALA A 548 31.24 -19.62 -9.24
N LEU A 549 30.33 -20.46 -8.71
CA LEU A 549 29.65 -21.50 -9.47
C LEU A 549 28.69 -20.93 -10.52
N ASN A 550 28.00 -19.83 -10.21
CA ASN A 550 27.14 -19.15 -11.18
C ASN A 550 27.94 -18.50 -12.30
N ALA A 551 29.07 -17.89 -11.99
CA ALA A 551 29.98 -17.33 -12.98
C ALA A 551 30.51 -18.42 -13.93
N ALA A 552 30.96 -19.55 -13.38
CA ALA A 552 31.41 -20.69 -14.17
C ALA A 552 30.30 -21.27 -15.05
N ARG A 553 29.07 -21.42 -14.51
CA ARG A 553 27.89 -21.86 -15.27
C ARG A 553 27.53 -20.90 -16.41
N GLY A 554 27.79 -19.61 -16.20
CA GLY A 554 27.59 -18.51 -17.13
C GLY A 554 28.63 -18.38 -18.24
N GLY A 555 29.65 -19.25 -18.27
CA GLY A 555 30.67 -19.25 -19.31
C GLY A 555 31.99 -18.56 -18.95
N ALA A 556 32.24 -18.25 -17.68
CA ALA A 556 33.55 -17.74 -17.24
C ALA A 556 34.69 -18.67 -17.66
N VAL A 557 35.79 -18.08 -18.15
CA VAL A 557 36.97 -18.85 -18.59
C VAL A 557 37.81 -19.31 -17.40
N ASN A 558 37.87 -18.50 -16.35
CA ASN A 558 38.53 -18.83 -15.08
C ASN A 558 37.82 -18.11 -13.93
N VAL A 559 37.71 -18.78 -12.78
CA VAL A 559 37.07 -18.26 -11.58
C VAL A 559 37.98 -18.50 -10.37
N THR A 560 38.27 -17.45 -9.62
CA THR A 560 39.02 -17.53 -8.36
C THR A 560 38.12 -17.13 -7.21
N GLY A 561 37.87 -18.03 -6.25
CA GLY A 561 37.16 -17.74 -5.02
C GLY A 561 38.10 -17.65 -3.83
N VAL A 562 37.91 -16.65 -2.95
CA VAL A 562 38.76 -16.43 -1.77
C VAL A 562 37.89 -16.41 -0.51
N ASP A 563 38.23 -17.22 0.49
CA ASP A 563 37.58 -17.20 1.81
C ASP A 563 38.54 -17.64 2.92
N THR A 564 38.29 -17.25 4.16
CA THR A 564 39.13 -17.64 5.31
C THR A 564 38.74 -19.00 5.89
N SER A 565 37.51 -19.45 5.62
CA SER A 565 36.89 -20.63 6.21
C SER A 565 37.19 -21.91 5.40
N SER A 566 38.10 -22.76 5.91
CA SER A 566 38.35 -24.06 5.27
C SER A 566 37.07 -24.90 5.08
N PRO A 567 36.16 -25.03 6.08
CA PRO A 567 34.94 -25.81 5.88
C PRO A 567 34.05 -25.27 4.76
N ALA A 568 34.02 -23.95 4.54
CA ALA A 568 33.26 -23.36 3.45
C ALA A 568 33.90 -23.65 2.08
N LEU A 569 35.23 -23.58 1.99
CA LEU A 569 35.95 -23.90 0.75
C LEU A 569 35.90 -25.39 0.40
N GLU A 570 35.88 -26.30 1.38
CA GLU A 570 35.66 -27.73 1.12
C GLU A 570 34.24 -27.97 0.56
N LEU A 571 33.22 -27.34 1.13
CA LEU A 571 31.87 -27.33 0.55
C LEU A 571 31.84 -26.75 -0.87
N ALA A 572 32.60 -25.69 -1.13
CA ALA A 572 32.68 -25.08 -2.45
C ALA A 572 33.29 -26.05 -3.49
N LYS A 573 34.32 -26.82 -3.11
CA LYS A 573 34.91 -27.87 -3.96
C LYS A 573 33.94 -29.03 -4.18
N GLU A 574 33.22 -29.46 -3.15
CA GLU A 574 32.16 -30.47 -3.29
C GLU A 574 31.09 -30.01 -4.31
N ASN A 575 30.73 -28.73 -4.28
CA ASN A 575 29.75 -28.16 -5.21
C ASN A 575 30.24 -28.12 -6.67
N ILE A 576 31.55 -28.01 -6.93
CA ILE A 576 32.10 -28.15 -8.29
C ILE A 576 31.80 -29.56 -8.82
N VAL A 577 32.16 -30.56 -8.04
CA VAL A 577 31.96 -31.99 -8.38
C VAL A 577 30.47 -32.29 -8.56
N LEU A 578 29.63 -31.72 -7.70
CA LEU A 578 28.18 -31.93 -7.72
C LEU A 578 27.48 -31.44 -9.01
N ASN A 579 28.11 -30.50 -9.72
CA ASN A 579 27.60 -29.89 -10.95
C ASN A 579 28.38 -30.29 -12.20
N ASP A 580 29.26 -31.30 -12.11
CA ASP A 580 30.14 -31.74 -13.20
C ASP A 580 30.92 -30.57 -13.85
N MET A 581 31.28 -29.55 -13.06
CA MET A 581 32.03 -28.40 -13.53
C MET A 581 33.53 -28.74 -13.61
N ASP A 582 34.23 -28.21 -14.63
CA ASP A 582 35.68 -28.45 -14.80
C ASP A 582 36.46 -27.84 -13.63
N PRO A 583 37.08 -28.64 -12.74
CA PRO A 583 37.80 -28.13 -11.57
C PRO A 583 39.05 -27.32 -11.96
N ARG A 584 39.49 -27.38 -13.23
CA ARG A 584 40.61 -26.55 -13.72
C ARG A 584 40.20 -25.11 -13.99
N ARG A 585 38.90 -24.80 -14.08
CA ARG A 585 38.37 -23.46 -14.33
C ARG A 585 37.98 -22.71 -13.06
N ILE A 586 37.95 -23.38 -11.91
CA ILE A 586 37.51 -22.80 -10.65
C ILE A 586 38.55 -23.12 -9.58
N SER A 587 39.18 -22.09 -9.01
CA SER A 587 40.17 -22.21 -7.94
C SER A 587 39.64 -21.58 -6.66
N PHE A 588 39.85 -22.25 -5.53
CA PHE A 588 39.46 -21.74 -4.21
C PHE A 588 40.69 -21.58 -3.32
N LEU A 589 40.91 -20.36 -2.82
CA LEU A 589 42.08 -19.98 -2.04
C LEU A 589 41.67 -19.65 -0.61
N ARG A 590 42.40 -20.23 0.35
CA ARG A 590 42.22 -19.94 1.77
C ARG A 590 43.12 -18.78 2.20
N GLU A 591 42.58 -17.57 2.18
CA GLU A 591 43.34 -16.36 2.51
C GLU A 591 42.43 -15.27 3.09
N ASP A 592 43.01 -14.33 3.86
CA ASP A 592 42.29 -13.11 4.22
C ASP A 592 42.08 -12.24 2.97
N ALA A 593 40.85 -11.74 2.81
CA ALA A 593 40.47 -10.96 1.64
C ALA A 593 41.37 -9.72 1.40
N ILE A 594 41.82 -9.05 2.46
CA ILE A 594 42.67 -7.86 2.35
C ILE A 594 44.10 -8.25 1.99
N GLU A 595 44.61 -9.34 2.56
CA GLU A 595 45.95 -9.86 2.25
C GLU A 595 46.03 -10.35 0.79
N PHE A 596 45.07 -11.15 0.36
CA PHE A 596 44.97 -11.63 -1.02
C PHE A 596 44.98 -10.48 -2.01
N MET A 597 44.12 -9.48 -1.83
CA MET A 597 44.04 -8.33 -2.73
C MET A 597 45.33 -7.50 -2.79
N LYS A 598 46.05 -7.37 -1.67
CA LYS A 598 47.36 -6.69 -1.65
C LYS A 598 48.41 -7.47 -2.43
N SER A 599 48.38 -8.80 -2.32
CA SER A 599 49.27 -9.70 -3.05
C SER A 599 48.96 -9.69 -4.55
N ALA A 600 47.68 -9.78 -4.91
CA ALA A 600 47.22 -9.68 -6.31
C ALA A 600 47.66 -8.35 -6.95
N LEU A 601 47.52 -7.24 -6.21
CA LEU A 601 48.04 -5.94 -6.64
C LEU A 601 49.54 -5.91 -6.87
N SER A 602 50.34 -6.43 -5.92
CA SER A 602 51.80 -6.40 -6.06
C SER A 602 52.30 -7.31 -7.19
N GLN A 603 51.52 -8.33 -7.55
CA GLN A 603 51.77 -9.23 -8.66
C GLN A 603 51.15 -8.75 -9.98
N ASN A 604 50.44 -7.61 -9.97
CA ASN A 604 49.75 -7.04 -11.12
C ASN A 604 48.74 -8.02 -11.76
N GLU A 605 48.09 -8.83 -10.92
CA GLU A 605 46.99 -9.71 -11.33
C GLU A 605 45.72 -8.89 -11.60
N SER A 606 44.92 -9.32 -12.59
CA SER A 606 43.72 -8.62 -13.04
C SER A 606 42.61 -9.59 -13.38
N TRP A 607 41.36 -9.15 -13.23
CA TRP A 607 40.16 -9.92 -13.56
C TRP A 607 39.15 -9.04 -14.31
N ASP A 608 38.33 -9.64 -15.17
CA ASP A 608 37.27 -8.95 -15.90
C ASP A 608 36.03 -8.68 -15.03
N LEU A 609 35.84 -9.45 -13.95
CA LEU A 609 34.73 -9.29 -13.01
C LEU A 609 35.18 -9.58 -11.58
N VAL A 610 34.96 -8.63 -10.66
CA VAL A 610 35.25 -8.79 -9.23
C VAL A 610 33.98 -8.66 -8.41
N ILE A 611 33.73 -9.65 -7.56
CA ILE A 611 32.56 -9.77 -6.67
C ILE A 611 33.04 -9.61 -5.23
N LEU A 612 32.39 -8.71 -4.49
CA LEU A 612 32.68 -8.47 -3.08
C LEU A 612 31.40 -8.66 -2.25
N ASP A 613 31.35 -9.70 -1.41
CA ASP A 613 30.27 -9.92 -0.42
C ASP A 613 30.80 -10.12 1.02
N PRO A 614 31.36 -9.07 1.65
CA PRO A 614 31.96 -9.18 2.97
C PRO A 614 30.92 -9.32 4.09
N PRO A 615 31.29 -9.93 5.25
CA PRO A 615 30.42 -10.01 6.41
C PRO A 615 30.11 -8.64 7.04
N LYS A 616 29.11 -8.58 7.94
CA LYS A 616 28.71 -7.35 8.63
C LYS A 616 29.86 -6.74 9.44
N LEU A 617 30.37 -5.58 9.00
CA LEU A 617 31.53 -4.91 9.62
C LEU A 617 31.21 -4.08 10.89
N ALA A 618 29.93 -3.85 11.22
CA ALA A 618 29.53 -3.03 12.39
C ALA A 618 28.22 -3.53 13.04
N PRO A 619 28.28 -4.48 13.99
CA PRO A 619 27.08 -5.12 14.55
C PRO A 619 26.33 -4.29 15.61
N ARG A 620 26.93 -3.22 16.19
CA ARG A 620 26.29 -2.40 17.25
C ARG A 620 26.61 -0.90 17.16
N ARG A 621 25.65 -0.05 17.54
CA ARG A 621 25.71 1.43 17.48
C ARG A 621 26.85 2.06 18.31
N LYS A 622 27.25 1.47 19.44
CA LYS A 622 28.40 1.95 20.25
C LYS A 622 29.76 1.68 19.61
N ILE A 623 29.85 0.72 18.69
CA ILE A 623 31.07 0.39 17.94
C ILE A 623 31.13 1.20 16.64
N ALA A 624 30.05 1.90 16.26
CA ALA A 624 29.93 2.61 14.99
C ALA A 624 31.03 3.66 14.75
N ILE A 625 31.58 4.34 15.76
CA ILE A 625 32.61 5.36 15.52
C ILE A 625 33.95 4.74 15.09
N GLY A 626 34.37 3.61 15.67
CA GLY A 626 35.56 2.84 15.25
C GLY A 626 35.30 1.88 14.08
N GLY A 627 34.08 1.33 14.01
CA GLY A 627 33.60 0.46 12.95
C GLY A 627 33.36 1.20 11.63
N PHE A 628 32.89 2.45 11.64
CA PHE A 628 32.85 3.29 10.44
C PHE A 628 34.25 3.65 9.95
N THR A 629 35.23 3.90 10.83
CA THR A 629 36.60 4.16 10.37
C THR A 629 37.22 2.93 9.72
N LYS A 630 36.94 1.73 10.25
CA LYS A 630 37.39 0.45 9.69
C LYS A 630 36.61 0.04 8.43
N CYS A 631 35.29 0.31 8.38
CA CYS A 631 34.42 0.05 7.23
C CYS A 631 34.70 1.02 6.07
N SER A 632 34.85 2.32 6.35
CA SER A 632 35.27 3.30 5.35
C SER A 632 36.69 2.99 4.86
N ARG A 633 37.65 2.66 5.75
CA ARG A 633 38.99 2.22 5.32
C ARG A 633 38.94 0.93 4.50
N ASN A 634 38.19 -0.09 4.91
CA ASN A 634 38.14 -1.35 4.18
C ASN A 634 37.46 -1.16 2.83
N VAL A 635 36.28 -0.53 2.75
CA VAL A 635 35.59 -0.25 1.48
C VAL A 635 36.42 0.69 0.59
N GLN A 636 37.09 1.69 1.17
CA GLN A 636 37.99 2.58 0.44
C GLN A 636 39.25 1.84 0.00
N ASN A 637 39.78 0.88 0.77
CA ASN A 637 40.86 -0.01 0.38
C ASN A 637 40.39 -0.95 -0.74
N PHE A 638 39.25 -1.65 -0.62
CA PHE A 638 38.66 -2.47 -1.67
C PHE A 638 38.47 -1.66 -2.97
N LYS A 639 37.97 -0.42 -2.88
CA LYS A 639 37.84 0.49 -4.03
C LYS A 639 39.18 0.99 -4.57
N LEU A 640 40.13 1.39 -3.72
CA LEU A 640 41.45 1.87 -4.13
C LEU A 640 42.25 0.75 -4.81
N ILE A 641 42.22 -0.44 -4.21
CA ILE A 641 42.87 -1.65 -4.71
C ILE A 641 42.23 -2.08 -6.03
N SER A 642 40.90 -2.18 -6.10
CA SER A 642 40.20 -2.49 -7.36
C SER A 642 40.47 -1.45 -8.45
N ASN A 643 40.49 -0.16 -8.11
CA ASN A 643 40.84 0.89 -9.07
C ASN A 643 42.31 0.82 -9.50
N GLU A 644 43.23 0.39 -8.62
CA GLU A 644 44.66 0.22 -8.95
C GLU A 644 44.93 -1.00 -9.84
N ILE A 645 44.24 -2.12 -9.60
CA ILE A 645 44.28 -3.30 -10.47
C ILE A 645 43.86 -2.93 -11.92
N ASN A 646 42.90 -2.02 -12.08
CA ASN A 646 42.29 -1.70 -13.38
C ASN A 646 42.85 -0.45 -14.08
N LYS A 647 43.87 0.21 -13.51
CA LYS A 647 44.38 1.52 -13.98
C LYS A 647 44.95 1.52 -15.41
N GLU A 648 45.43 0.39 -15.92
CA GLU A 648 46.18 0.36 -17.19
C GLU A 648 45.36 0.01 -18.44
N ARG A 649 44.05 -0.30 -18.33
CA ARG A 649 43.25 -0.62 -19.53
C ARG A 649 41.87 0.05 -19.65
N TRP A 650 41.26 0.68 -18.63
CA TRP A 650 39.85 1.13 -18.70
C TRP A 650 39.50 2.37 -17.86
N THR A 651 38.49 3.16 -18.28
CA THR A 651 37.92 4.30 -17.54
C THR A 651 36.78 3.88 -16.59
N SER A 652 37.11 3.67 -15.31
CA SER A 652 36.25 3.70 -14.10
C SER A 652 34.75 3.38 -14.24
N HIS A 653 34.39 2.18 -14.68
CA HIS A 653 33.06 1.59 -14.48
C HIS A 653 33.24 0.07 -14.52
N ASP A 654 33.04 -0.64 -13.40
CA ASP A 654 32.75 -2.09 -13.27
C ASP A 654 33.16 -2.63 -11.88
N LEU A 655 32.37 -2.30 -10.85
CA LEU A 655 32.51 -2.89 -9.50
C LEU A 655 31.12 -3.22 -8.95
N PHE A 656 30.85 -4.51 -8.70
CA PHE A 656 29.63 -4.95 -8.04
C PHE A 656 29.92 -5.26 -6.56
N MET A 657 29.50 -4.36 -5.68
CA MET A 657 29.47 -4.65 -4.25
C MET A 657 28.05 -5.11 -3.87
N PHE A 658 27.93 -6.38 -3.47
CA PHE A 658 26.71 -6.91 -2.89
C PHE A 658 26.86 -6.84 -1.37
N ARG A 659 25.88 -6.26 -0.68
CA ARG A 659 25.88 -6.19 0.78
C ARG A 659 24.75 -7.02 1.32
N SER A 660 25.05 -7.99 2.18
CA SER A 660 24.01 -8.69 2.95
C SER A 660 23.26 -7.74 3.90
N TYR A 661 21.95 -7.95 3.99
CA TYR A 661 20.93 -7.04 4.53
C TYR A 661 21.13 -6.59 6.00
N ASP A 662 21.03 -5.28 6.25
CA ASP A 662 20.70 -4.67 7.55
C ASP A 662 19.90 -3.36 7.33
N PRO A 663 18.70 -3.20 7.91
CA PRO A 663 17.86 -2.03 7.65
C PRO A 663 18.23 -0.90 8.60
N LYS A 664 19.01 0.10 8.14
CA LYS A 664 18.92 1.52 8.56
C LYS A 664 20.05 2.40 7.97
N TRP A 665 19.63 3.59 7.50
CA TRP A 665 20.35 4.86 7.25
C TRP A 665 20.78 5.21 5.82
N ASP A 666 20.40 6.43 5.39
CA ASP A 666 20.91 7.18 4.24
C ASP A 666 22.27 7.83 4.56
N ILE A 667 23.27 7.74 3.66
CA ILE A 667 24.44 8.64 3.67
C ILE A 667 24.84 9.03 2.24
N LEU A 668 24.79 10.33 1.97
CA LEU A 668 25.41 11.05 0.86
C LEU A 668 26.92 11.21 1.15
N VAL A 669 27.81 10.87 0.20
CA VAL A 669 29.24 11.18 0.32
C VAL A 669 29.69 11.96 -0.91
N TYR A 670 30.06 13.22 -0.71
CA TYR A 670 30.76 14.06 -1.68
C TYR A 670 32.07 14.60 -1.07
N ALA A 671 33.03 14.86 -1.97
CA ALA A 671 34.21 15.74 -1.89
C ALA A 671 35.58 15.07 -1.62
N PRO A 672 36.72 15.59 -2.15
CA PRO A 672 36.91 16.94 -2.72
C PRO A 672 37.72 17.08 -4.03
N GLY A 673 37.39 18.11 -4.81
CA GLY A 673 38.25 18.70 -5.86
C GLY A 673 37.65 20.03 -6.35
N LYS A 674 38.35 21.15 -6.13
CA LYS A 674 38.03 22.55 -6.54
C LYS A 674 37.72 22.61 -8.06
N VAL A 675 36.86 23.45 -8.65
CA VAL A 675 36.74 24.94 -8.71
C VAL A 675 35.36 25.33 -9.36
N PRO A 676 35.04 26.61 -9.70
CA PRO A 676 34.14 27.55 -9.02
C PRO A 676 32.71 27.70 -9.61
N HIS A 677 31.88 28.46 -8.88
CA HIS A 677 30.56 29.00 -9.22
C HIS A 677 30.29 29.33 -10.70
N GLN A 678 29.19 28.80 -11.25
CA GLN A 678 28.10 29.58 -11.91
C GLN A 678 26.96 28.64 -12.34
N TRP A 679 25.73 29.05 -12.05
CA TRP A 679 24.50 28.40 -12.53
C TRP A 679 24.32 28.61 -14.03
N LEU A 680 23.80 27.61 -14.77
CA LEU A 680 22.78 27.79 -15.80
C LEU A 680 22.15 26.46 -16.23
N ALA A 681 20.89 26.57 -16.61
CA ALA A 681 19.94 25.53 -16.93
C ALA A 681 20.31 24.64 -18.13
N GLY A 682 19.74 23.42 -18.13
CA GLY A 682 19.37 22.60 -19.28
C GLY A 682 20.32 22.50 -20.47
N LYS A 683 20.92 21.31 -20.67
CA LYS A 683 21.20 20.73 -21.99
C LYS A 683 21.59 19.24 -21.87
N LEU A 684 20.96 18.40 -22.68
CA LEU A 684 21.43 17.06 -23.05
C LEU A 684 22.77 17.18 -23.80
N LEU A 685 23.68 16.23 -23.56
CA LEU A 685 24.78 15.90 -24.47
C LEU A 685 24.74 14.39 -24.71
N PHE A 686 24.39 13.98 -25.93
CA PHE A 686 24.66 12.65 -26.45
C PHE A 686 26.12 12.57 -26.89
N TYR A 687 26.80 11.47 -26.58
CA TYR A 687 28.01 11.05 -27.29
C TYR A 687 27.84 9.62 -27.78
N ASP A 688 28.09 9.45 -29.06
CA ASP A 688 27.93 8.25 -29.87
C ASP A 688 29.29 7.54 -29.98
N ARG A 689 29.45 6.36 -29.34
CA ARG A 689 30.44 5.32 -29.66
C ARG A 689 29.95 3.95 -29.14
N PRO A 690 30.06 2.85 -29.91
CA PRO A 690 29.41 1.59 -29.57
C PRO A 690 30.39 0.52 -29.09
N GLU A 691 30.95 0.58 -27.87
CA GLU A 691 31.55 -0.58 -27.20
C GLU A 691 31.38 -0.44 -25.67
N GLN A 692 30.90 -1.52 -25.02
CA GLN A 692 30.81 -1.77 -23.56
C GLN A 692 29.63 -1.14 -22.80
N GLN A 693 28.81 -2.00 -22.18
CA GLN A 693 27.65 -1.64 -21.37
C GLN A 693 27.97 -1.81 -19.88
N VAL A 694 27.67 -0.78 -19.09
CA VAL A 694 27.74 -0.78 -17.63
C VAL A 694 26.34 -0.53 -17.09
N ILE A 695 25.84 -1.43 -16.25
CA ILE A 695 24.57 -1.25 -15.52
C ILE A 695 24.87 -1.16 -14.02
N ILE A 696 24.52 -0.03 -13.41
CA ILE A 696 24.62 0.23 -11.97
C ILE A 696 23.27 -0.09 -11.33
N LEU A 697 23.22 -1.03 -10.38
CA LEU A 697 22.08 -1.26 -9.50
C LEU A 697 22.45 -0.92 -8.05
N LEU A 698 21.89 0.18 -7.54
CA LEU A 698 21.90 0.53 -6.12
C LEU A 698 20.52 0.26 -5.54
N THR A 699 20.36 -0.82 -4.76
CA THR A 699 19.10 -1.11 -4.06
C THR A 699 19.13 -0.54 -2.62
N HIS A 700 18.53 0.63 -2.40
CA HIS A 700 18.05 1.06 -1.09
C HIS A 700 16.68 1.76 -1.20
N PRO A 701 15.73 1.49 -0.29
CA PRO A 701 14.44 2.19 -0.25
C PRO A 701 14.60 3.61 0.32
N ILE A 702 14.05 4.61 -0.38
CA ILE A 702 14.04 6.01 0.02
C ILE A 702 13.02 6.24 1.14
N ARG A 703 13.45 6.79 2.28
CA ARG A 703 12.57 7.50 3.24
C ARG A 703 13.16 8.86 3.62
N LYS A 704 12.84 9.90 2.83
CA LYS A 704 12.46 11.27 3.26
C LYS A 704 12.57 12.24 2.08
N VAL A 705 11.43 12.81 1.67
CA VAL A 705 11.39 14.21 1.24
C VAL A 705 10.32 14.90 2.08
N GLN A 706 10.79 15.62 3.09
CA GLN A 706 10.01 16.65 3.78
C GLN A 706 10.79 17.95 3.56
N GLN A 707 10.38 18.71 2.55
CA GLN A 707 10.52 20.17 2.56
C GLN A 707 9.51 20.74 1.57
N CYS A 708 8.53 21.44 2.14
CA CYS A 708 7.52 22.20 1.41
C CYS A 708 8.16 23.45 0.81
N PHE A 709 7.80 23.79 -0.43
CA PHE A 709 7.63 25.18 -0.85
C PHE A 709 6.17 25.36 -1.31
N PRO A 710 5.51 26.48 -0.98
CA PRO A 710 4.10 26.70 -1.29
C PRO A 710 3.89 26.90 -2.79
N ILE A 711 2.89 26.21 -3.34
CA ILE A 711 2.35 26.49 -4.67
C ILE A 711 1.41 27.68 -4.52
N SER A 712 1.96 28.87 -4.71
CA SER A 712 1.20 30.05 -5.12
C SER A 712 1.87 30.62 -6.36
N THR A 713 1.05 30.90 -7.37
CA THR A 713 1.35 31.63 -8.62
C THR A 713 2.28 30.96 -9.62
N TRP A 714 1.73 30.11 -10.50
CA TRP A 714 2.16 30.03 -11.90
C TRP A 714 0.93 30.02 -12.82
N ASN A 715 0.86 31.03 -13.69
CA ASN A 715 -0.19 31.23 -14.69
C ASN A 715 -0.15 30.14 -15.76
N MET A 716 -1.33 29.67 -16.16
CA MET A 716 -1.53 29.06 -17.48
C MET A 716 -1.20 30.10 -18.55
N GLY A 717 -0.18 29.84 -19.36
CA GLY A 717 0.09 30.65 -20.55
C GLY A 717 1.53 30.54 -21.02
N GLN A 718 1.84 29.48 -21.78
CA GLN A 718 2.73 29.49 -22.96
C GLN A 718 2.94 28.06 -23.46
N LEU A 719 1.95 27.60 -24.22
CA LEU A 719 2.04 26.53 -25.20
C LEU A 719 2.05 27.24 -26.56
N LEU A 720 3.11 27.11 -27.37
CA LEU A 720 3.08 27.11 -28.86
C LEU A 720 4.48 27.17 -29.51
N ALA A 721 4.67 26.30 -30.52
CA ALA A 721 5.67 26.28 -31.62
C ALA A 721 7.16 26.02 -31.24
N ILE A 722 7.90 25.10 -31.88
CA ILE A 722 8.33 25.16 -33.30
C ILE A 722 8.58 23.75 -33.92
N SER A 723 8.13 23.66 -35.18
CA SER A 723 8.29 22.77 -36.37
C SER A 723 9.33 21.62 -36.47
N PRO A 724 9.00 20.53 -37.20
CA PRO A 724 9.89 19.44 -37.61
C PRO A 724 10.60 19.72 -38.95
N ASN A 725 11.91 19.51 -39.03
CA ASN A 725 12.66 19.19 -40.26
C ASN A 725 14.14 18.98 -39.92
N VAL A 726 14.64 17.73 -40.04
CA VAL A 726 15.80 17.31 -40.83
C VAL A 726 15.89 15.78 -40.68
N LEU A 727 15.42 15.07 -41.70
CA LEU A 727 15.84 13.71 -42.04
C LEU A 727 16.87 13.83 -43.15
N SER A 728 18.01 13.12 -43.06
CA SER A 728 18.55 12.28 -44.14
C SER A 728 19.98 11.78 -43.86
N HIS A 729 20.25 10.54 -44.34
CA HIS A 729 21.54 9.86 -44.57
C HIS A 729 22.10 8.91 -43.48
N HIS A 730 21.60 7.67 -43.39
CA HIS A 730 22.27 6.43 -43.88
C HIS A 730 21.56 5.13 -43.43
N PRO A 731 21.76 3.97 -44.11
CA PRO A 731 20.90 2.80 -44.04
C PRO A 731 21.47 1.64 -43.19
N ARG A 732 20.67 1.10 -42.25
CA ARG A 732 20.51 -0.32 -41.87
C ARG A 732 19.54 -0.42 -40.68
N PRO A 733 18.76 -1.50 -40.55
CA PRO A 733 17.67 -1.59 -39.58
C PRO A 733 18.22 -2.02 -38.21
N CYS A 734 18.21 -1.12 -37.23
CA CYS A 734 18.27 -1.51 -35.82
C CYS A 734 16.85 -1.49 -35.25
N SER A 735 16.19 -2.64 -35.32
CA SER A 735 15.06 -2.98 -34.49
C SER A 735 15.57 -3.22 -33.06
N THR A 736 15.58 -2.17 -32.23
CA THR A 736 15.71 -2.31 -30.77
C THR A 736 14.67 -1.44 -30.10
N PHE A 737 13.53 -2.03 -29.79
CA PHE A 737 12.61 -1.52 -28.78
C PHE A 737 13.24 -1.81 -27.40
N ILE A 738 13.55 -0.78 -26.61
CA ILE A 738 13.88 -0.95 -25.19
C ILE A 738 12.68 -0.45 -24.40
N VAL A 739 11.91 -1.40 -23.88
CA VAL A 739 10.86 -1.19 -22.87
C VAL A 739 11.55 -1.18 -21.51
N PHE A 740 11.44 -0.08 -20.77
CA PHE A 740 11.81 -0.06 -19.36
C PHE A 740 10.66 -0.65 -18.53
N LEU A 741 10.89 -1.85 -17.96
CA LEU A 741 10.09 -2.40 -16.88
C LEU A 741 10.69 -1.93 -15.54
N PRO A 742 10.03 -1.05 -14.76
CA PRO A 742 10.44 -0.82 -13.39
C PRO A 742 10.10 -2.06 -12.55
N LEU A 743 11.08 -2.52 -11.77
CA LEU A 743 10.92 -3.45 -10.65
C LEU A 743 9.78 -2.93 -9.74
N ILE A 744 8.67 -3.66 -9.73
CA ILE A 744 7.55 -3.46 -8.80
C ILE A 744 8.03 -3.91 -7.41
N ALA A 745 8.44 -2.95 -6.59
CA ALA A 745 8.40 -3.13 -5.14
C ALA A 745 6.93 -3.02 -4.71
N ALA A 746 6.41 -4.06 -4.07
CA ALA A 746 5.03 -4.14 -3.62
C ALA A 746 4.63 -2.96 -2.71
N ASP A 747 3.76 -2.09 -3.22
CA ASP A 747 2.86 -1.23 -2.45
C ASP A 747 1.53 -1.15 -3.23
N PRO A 748 0.46 -1.85 -2.80
CA PRO A 748 -0.75 -2.00 -3.62
C PRO A 748 -1.66 -0.75 -3.69
N TYR A 749 -1.24 0.44 -3.25
CA TYR A 749 -2.17 1.59 -3.10
C TYR A 749 -1.74 2.95 -3.65
N ARG A 750 -0.89 3.02 -4.68
CA ARG A 750 -0.66 4.29 -5.42
C ARG A 750 -0.43 4.08 -6.92
N PHE A 751 -1.45 4.32 -7.73
CA PHE A 751 -1.28 4.56 -9.17
C PHE A 751 -1.01 6.04 -9.43
N LEU A 752 0.09 6.32 -10.12
CA LEU A 752 0.40 7.62 -10.72
C LEU A 752 0.33 7.40 -12.25
N ALA A 753 -0.73 7.89 -12.89
CA ALA A 753 -0.93 7.71 -14.33
C ALA A 753 -0.02 8.67 -15.12
N VAL A 754 0.83 8.12 -15.99
CA VAL A 754 1.49 8.84 -17.09
C VAL A 754 0.85 8.36 -18.39
N ILE A 755 0.24 9.27 -19.14
CA ILE A 755 -0.50 8.98 -20.39
C ILE A 755 0.48 8.96 -21.58
N PRO A 756 0.63 7.86 -22.34
CA PRO A 756 1.18 7.91 -23.69
C PRO A 756 0.05 8.15 -24.72
N LYS A 757 0.31 8.98 -25.74
CA LYS A 757 -0.56 9.10 -26.92
C LYS A 757 -0.59 7.78 -27.71
N PRO A 758 -1.72 7.41 -28.34
CA PRO A 758 -1.82 6.17 -29.11
C PRO A 758 -1.02 6.28 -30.43
N PRO A 759 -0.26 5.26 -30.84
CA PRO A 759 0.18 5.11 -32.22
C PRO A 759 -0.98 4.60 -33.08
N ARG A 760 -0.99 5.04 -34.34
CA ARG A 760 -1.93 4.61 -35.39
C ARG A 760 -1.76 3.12 -35.69
N THR A 761 -2.88 2.48 -36.03
CA THR A 761 -3.06 1.09 -36.45
C THR A 761 -2.12 0.69 -37.60
N ASP A 762 -1.66 -0.57 -37.62
CA ASP A 762 -2.06 -1.56 -38.63
C ASP A 762 -1.35 -2.93 -38.47
N PHE A 763 -2.05 -3.97 -38.94
CA PHE A 763 -1.68 -5.36 -39.27
C PHE A 763 -1.87 -6.52 -38.26
N CYS A 764 -2.72 -7.46 -38.72
CA CYS A 764 -3.11 -8.76 -38.19
C CYS A 764 -2.09 -9.87 -38.47
N ALA A 765 -2.17 -10.97 -37.68
CA ALA A 765 -2.15 -12.41 -38.05
C ALA A 765 -1.40 -13.29 -37.00
N PRO A 766 -1.73 -14.60 -36.84
CA PRO A 766 -2.01 -15.21 -35.53
C PRO A 766 -1.07 -16.37 -35.13
N TYR A 767 -1.02 -16.73 -33.83
CA TYR A 767 -0.57 -18.07 -33.38
C TYR A 767 -1.34 -18.54 -32.10
N PRO A 768 -1.45 -19.87 -31.87
CA PRO A 768 -2.60 -20.51 -31.25
C PRO A 768 -2.43 -20.90 -29.77
N HIS A 769 -3.60 -21.01 -29.11
CA HIS A 769 -3.99 -21.83 -27.95
C HIS A 769 -2.96 -22.21 -26.88
N LEU A 770 -3.18 -21.66 -25.67
CA LEU A 770 -3.16 -22.39 -24.39
C LEU A 770 -4.12 -21.67 -23.44
N GLY A 771 -5.04 -22.42 -22.84
CA GLY A 771 -6.20 -21.89 -22.11
C GLY A 771 -5.85 -21.28 -20.75
N SER A 772 -6.24 -20.04 -20.57
CA SER A 772 -6.54 -19.42 -19.27
C SER A 772 -7.83 -18.60 -19.46
N SER A 773 -8.73 -18.64 -18.48
CA SER A 773 -10.00 -17.90 -18.47
C SER A 773 -9.72 -16.39 -18.35
N VAL A 774 -10.04 -15.63 -19.40
CA VAL A 774 -9.76 -14.19 -19.53
C VAL A 774 -11.08 -13.40 -19.51
N PHE A 775 -11.24 -12.47 -18.56
CA PHE A 775 -12.26 -11.42 -18.69
C PHE A 775 -11.86 -10.49 -19.84
N LYS A 776 -12.77 -10.27 -20.78
CA LYS A 776 -12.67 -9.21 -21.78
C LYS A 776 -13.79 -8.21 -21.49
N GLY A 777 -13.45 -7.00 -21.03
CA GLY A 777 -14.41 -5.94 -20.74
C GLY A 777 -13.72 -4.66 -20.25
N GLU A 778 -14.41 -3.53 -20.37
CA GLU A 778 -13.96 -2.25 -19.80
C GLU A 778 -14.37 -2.19 -18.31
N LEU A 779 -13.39 -2.05 -17.41
CA LEU A 779 -13.64 -1.92 -15.98
C LEU A 779 -13.65 -0.44 -15.57
N LEU A 780 -14.73 0.01 -14.95
CA LEU A 780 -14.86 1.34 -14.37
C LEU A 780 -14.84 1.26 -12.84
N VAL A 781 -13.79 1.83 -12.23
CA VAL A 781 -13.64 1.90 -10.77
C VAL A 781 -13.83 3.33 -10.30
N SER A 782 -14.70 3.52 -9.29
CA SER A 782 -14.91 4.81 -8.62
C SER A 782 -13.82 5.09 -7.60
N ILE A 783 -13.08 6.18 -7.77
CA ILE A 783 -12.19 6.74 -6.73
C ILE A 783 -12.64 8.18 -6.47
N LEU A 784 -13.09 8.48 -5.25
CA LEU A 784 -13.54 9.81 -4.82
C LEU A 784 -14.71 10.39 -5.67
N GLY A 785 -15.57 9.54 -6.24
CA GLY A 785 -16.75 9.96 -7.01
C GLY A 785 -16.50 10.16 -8.51
N TYR A 786 -15.31 9.80 -9.02
CA TYR A 786 -14.98 9.83 -10.45
C TYR A 786 -14.65 8.43 -10.95
N TYR A 787 -15.15 8.05 -12.13
CA TYR A 787 -14.87 6.78 -12.79
C TYR A 787 -13.79 6.95 -13.86
N TYR A 788 -12.82 6.03 -13.87
CA TYR A 788 -11.73 6.00 -14.85
C TYR A 788 -11.84 4.74 -15.70
N PRO A 789 -11.80 4.83 -17.05
CA PRO A 789 -11.70 3.66 -17.90
C PRO A 789 -10.31 3.04 -17.72
N ILE A 790 -10.26 1.85 -17.15
CA ILE A 790 -9.01 1.07 -17.10
C ILE A 790 -9.07 0.09 -18.27
N ASN A 791 -8.10 0.17 -19.17
CA ASN A 791 -7.94 -0.83 -20.22
C ASN A 791 -7.20 -2.01 -19.60
N VAL A 792 -7.97 -2.99 -19.16
CA VAL A 792 -7.49 -4.10 -18.35
C VAL A 792 -7.20 -5.33 -19.26
N GLY A 793 -5.91 -5.64 -19.52
CA GLY A 793 -5.48 -6.98 -20.03
C GLY A 793 -5.25 -8.00 -18.89
N PRO A 794 -5.36 -9.32 -19.08
CA PRO A 794 -5.74 -10.31 -18.04
C PRO A 794 -5.24 -10.04 -16.60
N PHE A 795 -6.17 -9.94 -15.64
CA PHE A 795 -5.88 -9.93 -14.19
C PHE A 795 -6.73 -10.95 -13.44
N THR A 796 -6.18 -11.43 -12.34
CA THR A 796 -6.88 -12.08 -11.23
C THR A 796 -7.25 -11.03 -10.18
N ILE A 797 -8.51 -11.03 -9.73
CA ILE A 797 -8.97 -10.18 -8.62
C ILE A 797 -8.51 -10.84 -7.30
N SER A 798 -7.67 -10.14 -6.52
CA SER A 798 -7.21 -10.54 -5.17
C SER A 798 -7.83 -9.69 -4.07
#